data_AF-A0A239XX26-F1
#
_entry.id   AF-A0A239XX26-F1
#
_cell.length_a   1.000
_cell.length_b   1.000
_cell.length_c   1.000
_cell.angle_alpha   90.00
_cell.angle_beta   90.00
_cell.angle_gamma   90.00
#
_symmetry.space_group_name_H-M   'P 1'
#
loop_
_entity.id
_entity.type
_entity.pdbx_description
1 polymer ?
#
loop_
_entity_poly.entity_id
_entity_poly.type
_entity_poly.pdbx_seq_one_letter_code
_entity_poly.pdbx_strand_id
1 'polypeptide(L)'
;MKICKINRLKINLTLDNIFRDFIIVKFSTSENYIKYGALILDELSYALEAKSIVFEGGKSFYALFEKEKIEKIDLSKSLEKLESGETLFYKLLNTTEISEIANHTIAQLLINSLSNPKNNKLSFNNLTGKLYLFSPNFFKISKTKDREQVFKIVALELNIASDLSFQLNVKTFSSVLLSKHMDFSKKKFSEFPKYTFVHSTGTLRRVLASDNNIQGENQFIQKQTTRNGVLEKNLIPFLSFKNLQEFNDSKIGLLNLIIQRIEEKLFDYLSIELTELPVEKTIRYNSSFNIAGFDKNIYLLDLIKDEDSGDYINQVKSSLKRLLPKANVKIVKKENKNGYNLNLIHNKSYYTRYGKKDPYKSSLISQHFTFEDFTIDSNATLKALIIESIIRNDIKNNQISITNWEKYEFKEKWIFGARLNEQFCFLTIHPNGNLKFEIFEPNLFNQTEFDMLCKAFEENNNVEFLVKDEKGNINLINKTPFYTIPNYGLLFKKLHNESIPLKLSRIDAIKYLSEIVENVKNGDEIIARINKIEHWSKKSLLDCFENRTDKKKFAEKIKTETGEILKSYFRDKTRYEILDSQLDIHILRENEKLYYYVGIKGEGIQQQISRASTIREIESYEGSEIIFDRLTSLMNVDFVKNGELTVFPFPIKYLREWVKQNF
;
A
#
# COMPACT_ATOMS: atom_id res chain seq x y z
N MET A 1 -1.91 -23.77 15.97
CA MET A 1 -1.27 -22.45 16.12
C MET A 1 -1.69 -21.59 14.94
N LYS A 2 -2.05 -20.32 15.16
CA LYS A 2 -2.47 -19.42 14.08
C LYS A 2 -1.23 -18.90 13.35
N ILE A 3 -1.29 -18.80 12.03
CA ILE A 3 -0.16 -18.43 11.17
C ILE A 3 -0.46 -17.17 10.36
N CYS A 4 0.56 -16.37 10.08
CA CYS A 4 0.51 -15.19 9.23
C CYS A 4 1.49 -15.36 8.06
N LYS A 5 0.97 -15.39 6.82
CA LYS A 5 1.79 -15.36 5.62
C LYS A 5 2.39 -13.97 5.41
N ILE A 6 3.65 -13.93 5.01
CA ILE A 6 4.37 -12.69 4.71
C ILE A 6 4.98 -12.75 3.31
N ASN A 7 5.39 -11.62 2.75
CA ASN A 7 5.99 -11.53 1.42
C ASN A 7 7.43 -12.06 1.31
N ARG A 8 8.02 -12.59 2.38
CA ARG A 8 9.35 -13.24 2.36
C ARG A 8 9.25 -14.64 1.75
N LEU A 9 10.20 -15.00 0.91
CA LEU A 9 10.18 -16.21 0.10
C LEU A 9 11.16 -17.26 0.61
N LYS A 10 10.72 -18.52 0.49
CA LYS A 10 11.60 -19.67 0.39
C LYS A 10 11.72 -20.01 -1.08
N ILE A 11 12.94 -19.95 -1.61
CA ILE A 11 13.23 -20.16 -3.03
C ILE A 11 14.00 -21.48 -3.15
N ASN A 12 13.44 -22.42 -3.90
CA ASN A 12 14.09 -23.68 -4.25
C ASN A 12 14.37 -23.70 -5.75
N LEU A 13 15.63 -23.90 -6.13
CA LEU A 13 16.10 -23.92 -7.52
C LEU A 13 16.62 -25.31 -7.88
N THR A 14 16.18 -25.83 -9.02
CA THR A 14 16.71 -27.08 -9.59
C THR A 14 17.78 -26.75 -10.60
N LEU A 15 19.01 -26.49 -10.13
CA LEU A 15 20.12 -26.00 -10.96
C LEU A 15 20.45 -26.93 -12.14
N ASP A 16 20.35 -28.25 -11.96
CA ASP A 16 20.62 -29.22 -13.02
C ASP A 16 19.65 -29.08 -14.20
N ASN A 17 18.35 -28.91 -13.91
CA ASN A 17 17.34 -28.68 -14.95
C ASN A 17 17.55 -27.32 -15.62
N ILE A 18 17.91 -26.30 -14.85
CA ILE A 18 18.22 -24.97 -15.40
C ILE A 18 19.40 -25.07 -16.37
N PHE A 19 20.48 -25.77 -16.01
CA PHE A 19 21.67 -25.94 -16.85
C PHE A 19 21.45 -26.83 -18.07
N ARG A 20 20.54 -27.82 -17.94
CA ARG A 20 20.13 -28.67 -19.06
C ARG A 20 19.49 -27.84 -20.17
N ASP A 21 18.56 -26.95 -19.81
CA ASP A 21 17.67 -26.29 -20.78
C ASP A 21 18.09 -24.86 -21.13
N PHE A 22 18.87 -24.20 -20.26
CA PHE A 22 19.24 -22.80 -20.40
C PHE A 22 20.74 -22.56 -20.29
N ILE A 23 21.18 -21.42 -20.86
CA ILE A 23 22.48 -20.82 -20.61
C ILE A 23 22.27 -19.45 -19.98
N ILE A 24 22.92 -19.21 -18.84
CA ILE A 24 22.97 -17.89 -18.20
C ILE A 24 24.26 -17.21 -18.63
N VAL A 25 24.14 -15.99 -19.14
CA VAL A 25 25.27 -15.17 -19.56
C VAL A 25 25.37 -13.94 -18.65
N LYS A 26 26.55 -13.72 -18.08
CA LYS A 26 26.87 -12.47 -17.38
C LYS A 26 27.47 -11.50 -18.37
N PHE A 27 26.86 -10.33 -18.53
CA PHE A 27 27.42 -9.21 -19.27
C PHE A 27 28.02 -8.20 -18.30
N SER A 28 29.21 -7.69 -18.60
CA SER A 28 29.94 -6.71 -17.78
C SER A 28 30.47 -5.59 -18.68
N THR A 29 30.53 -4.36 -18.18
CA THR A 29 31.06 -3.21 -18.95
C THR A 29 32.48 -2.81 -18.52
N SER A 30 33.29 -2.31 -19.46
CA SER A 30 34.53 -1.58 -19.18
C SER A 30 34.28 -0.22 -18.52
N GLU A 31 33.08 0.35 -18.66
CA GLU A 31 32.73 1.63 -18.08
C GLU A 31 32.60 1.58 -16.54
N ASN A 32 32.42 2.76 -15.92
CA ASN A 32 32.24 2.86 -14.48
C ASN A 32 30.92 2.25 -13.98
N TYR A 33 29.87 2.25 -14.81
CA TYR A 33 28.59 1.64 -14.51
C TYR A 33 27.73 1.57 -15.78
N ILE A 34 26.76 0.66 -15.79
CA ILE A 34 25.72 0.61 -16.82
C ILE A 34 24.62 1.58 -16.40
N LYS A 35 24.27 2.52 -17.27
CA LYS A 35 23.23 3.52 -16.97
C LYS A 35 21.87 2.83 -16.75
N TYR A 36 21.14 3.26 -15.72
CA TYR A 36 19.75 2.83 -15.55
C TYR A 36 18.90 3.21 -16.76
N GLY A 37 18.29 2.19 -17.37
CA GLY A 37 17.52 2.36 -18.61
C GLY A 37 18.36 2.37 -19.88
N ALA A 38 19.61 1.92 -19.84
CA ALA A 38 20.44 1.73 -21.03
C ALA A 38 19.71 0.90 -22.09
N LEU A 39 19.84 1.30 -23.35
CA LEU A 39 19.14 0.69 -24.48
C LEU A 39 19.48 -0.79 -24.65
N ILE A 40 20.75 -1.13 -24.39
CA ILE A 40 21.28 -2.50 -24.48
C ILE A 40 20.49 -3.52 -23.66
N LEU A 41 19.91 -3.12 -22.53
CA LEU A 41 19.10 -3.99 -21.67
C LEU A 41 17.79 -4.44 -22.34
N ASP A 42 17.31 -3.69 -23.33
CA ASP A 42 16.10 -4.03 -24.07
C ASP A 42 16.46 -4.66 -25.44
N GLU A 43 17.56 -4.26 -26.07
CA GLU A 43 17.99 -4.72 -27.41
C GLU A 43 18.43 -6.18 -27.47
N LEU A 44 19.02 -6.73 -26.40
CA LEU A 44 19.48 -8.13 -26.38
C LEU A 44 18.34 -9.13 -26.62
N SER A 45 17.11 -8.77 -26.24
CA SER A 45 15.90 -9.55 -26.55
C SER A 45 15.72 -9.75 -28.05
N TYR A 46 15.94 -8.68 -28.81
CA TYR A 46 15.66 -8.63 -30.23
C TYR A 46 16.84 -9.17 -31.03
N ALA A 47 18.06 -8.77 -30.65
CA ALA A 47 19.26 -9.11 -31.41
C ALA A 47 19.80 -10.50 -31.09
N LEU A 48 19.65 -10.98 -29.84
CA LEU A 48 20.25 -12.23 -29.36
C LEU A 48 19.22 -13.26 -28.90
N GLU A 49 17.91 -12.98 -29.07
CA GLU A 49 16.83 -13.85 -28.59
C GLU A 49 16.94 -14.19 -27.10
N ALA A 50 17.48 -13.27 -26.28
CA ALA A 50 17.48 -13.42 -24.83
C ALA A 50 16.06 -13.65 -24.33
N LYS A 51 15.84 -14.61 -23.42
CA LYS A 51 14.54 -14.88 -22.82
C LYS A 51 14.17 -13.95 -21.69
N SER A 52 15.16 -13.46 -20.97
CA SER A 52 14.97 -12.49 -19.90
C SER A 52 16.31 -11.91 -19.46
N ILE A 53 16.24 -10.76 -18.82
CA ILE A 53 17.39 -10.05 -18.25
C ILE A 53 17.08 -9.66 -16.80
N VAL A 54 18.09 -9.64 -15.94
CA VAL A 54 18.01 -9.02 -14.60
C VAL A 54 19.16 -8.02 -14.46
N PHE A 55 18.81 -6.78 -14.14
CA PHE A 55 19.77 -5.71 -13.87
C PHE A 55 19.40 -4.97 -12.59
N GLU A 56 20.22 -5.15 -11.55
CA GLU A 56 20.03 -4.54 -10.23
C GLU A 56 20.81 -3.21 -10.08
N GLY A 57 21.71 -2.91 -11.02
CA GLY A 57 22.59 -1.74 -11.00
C GLY A 57 24.07 -2.13 -11.13
N GLY A 58 24.95 -1.13 -11.20
CA GLY A 58 26.40 -1.34 -11.23
C GLY A 58 26.96 -1.68 -12.61
N LYS A 59 27.98 -2.54 -12.64
CA LYS A 59 28.79 -2.82 -13.85
C LYS A 59 28.39 -4.08 -14.63
N SER A 60 27.39 -4.83 -14.17
CA SER A 60 27.01 -6.08 -14.82
C SER A 60 25.51 -6.39 -14.72
N PHE A 61 25.02 -7.24 -15.62
CA PHE A 61 23.69 -7.82 -15.59
C PHE A 61 23.73 -9.28 -16.06
N TYR A 62 22.65 -10.01 -15.81
CA TYR A 62 22.50 -11.40 -16.22
C TYR A 62 21.39 -11.53 -17.26
N ALA A 63 21.59 -12.41 -18.22
CA ALA A 63 20.60 -12.77 -19.23
C ALA A 63 20.43 -14.29 -19.32
N LEU A 64 19.20 -14.74 -19.55
CA LEU A 64 18.83 -16.14 -19.74
C LEU A 64 18.58 -16.41 -21.22
N PHE A 65 19.11 -17.51 -21.72
CA PHE A 65 18.87 -17.98 -23.08
C PHE A 65 18.44 -19.44 -23.09
N GLU A 66 17.60 -19.83 -24.05
CA GLU A 66 17.42 -21.25 -24.36
C GLU A 66 18.71 -21.78 -24.98
N LYS A 67 19.18 -22.92 -24.46
CA LYS A 67 20.46 -23.51 -24.86
C LYS A 67 20.55 -23.75 -26.37
N GLU A 68 19.51 -24.34 -26.96
CA GLU A 68 19.43 -24.65 -28.39
C GLU A 68 19.47 -23.43 -29.32
N LYS A 69 19.15 -22.25 -28.80
CA LYS A 69 19.14 -21.00 -29.57
C LYS A 69 20.47 -20.29 -29.53
N ILE A 70 21.00 -20.10 -28.31
CA ILE A 70 22.22 -19.32 -28.12
C ILE A 70 23.46 -20.03 -28.69
N GLU A 71 23.47 -21.36 -28.72
CA GLU A 71 24.54 -22.15 -29.35
C GLU A 71 24.66 -21.89 -30.86
N LYS A 72 23.62 -21.32 -31.49
CA LYS A 72 23.62 -20.94 -32.91
C LYS A 72 23.99 -19.49 -33.16
N ILE A 73 24.18 -18.70 -32.10
CA ILE A 73 24.41 -17.25 -32.17
C ILE A 73 25.88 -16.96 -31.86
N ASP A 74 26.55 -16.27 -32.78
CA ASP A 74 27.86 -15.68 -32.52
C ASP A 74 27.67 -14.41 -31.67
N LEU A 75 27.80 -14.58 -30.35
CA LEU A 75 27.60 -13.51 -29.37
C LEU A 75 28.53 -12.31 -29.61
N SER A 76 29.80 -12.55 -29.92
CA SER A 76 30.78 -11.49 -30.15
C SER A 76 30.37 -10.60 -31.33
N LYS A 77 30.11 -11.21 -32.50
CA LYS A 77 29.68 -10.46 -33.69
C LYS A 77 28.33 -9.78 -33.54
N SER A 78 27.45 -10.33 -32.72
CA SER A 78 26.12 -9.78 -32.52
C SER A 78 26.14 -8.59 -31.55
N LEU A 79 27.02 -8.61 -30.55
CA LEU A 79 27.26 -7.47 -29.66
C LEU A 79 27.88 -6.28 -30.39
N GLU A 80 28.83 -6.51 -31.31
CA GLU A 80 29.43 -5.43 -32.11
C GLU A 80 28.43 -4.61 -32.93
N LYS A 81 27.23 -5.16 -33.19
CA LYS A 81 26.15 -4.50 -33.92
C LYS A 81 25.23 -3.65 -33.02
N LEU A 82 25.37 -3.76 -31.71
CA LEU A 82 24.51 -3.08 -30.73
C LEU A 82 25.11 -1.75 -30.29
N GLU A 83 24.24 -0.80 -29.95
CA GLU A 83 24.69 0.49 -29.46
C GLU A 83 25.42 0.32 -28.11
N SER A 84 26.66 0.83 -28.01
CA SER A 84 27.55 0.64 -26.86
C SER A 84 27.97 -0.81 -26.61
N GLY A 85 27.78 -1.70 -27.58
CA GLY A 85 28.15 -3.11 -27.48
C GLY A 85 29.65 -3.34 -27.35
N GLU A 86 30.49 -2.44 -27.90
CA GLU A 86 31.96 -2.50 -27.79
C GLU A 86 32.48 -2.36 -26.36
N THR A 87 31.67 -1.82 -25.46
CA THR A 87 32.02 -1.68 -24.04
C THR A 87 31.69 -2.92 -23.21
N LEU A 88 30.95 -3.88 -23.77
CA LEU A 88 30.46 -5.06 -23.07
C LEU A 88 31.32 -6.30 -23.32
N PHE A 89 31.60 -6.99 -22.24
CA PHE A 89 32.16 -8.33 -22.21
C PHE A 89 31.10 -9.30 -21.72
N TYR A 90 31.16 -10.54 -22.18
CA TYR A 90 30.23 -11.58 -21.76
C TYR A 90 30.97 -12.80 -21.25
N LYS A 91 30.32 -13.54 -20.34
CA LYS A 91 30.77 -14.83 -19.84
C LYS A 91 29.57 -15.78 -19.78
N LEU A 92 29.67 -16.91 -20.49
CA LEU A 92 28.74 -18.03 -20.33
C LEU A 92 29.07 -18.72 -19.02
N LEU A 93 28.09 -18.82 -18.13
CA LEU A 93 28.29 -19.34 -16.80
C LEU A 93 28.13 -20.86 -16.79
N ASN A 94 29.04 -21.54 -16.10
CA ASN A 94 28.91 -22.97 -15.81
C ASN A 94 28.09 -23.21 -14.52
N THR A 95 27.83 -24.49 -14.20
CA THR A 95 27.03 -24.87 -13.03
C THR A 95 27.58 -24.32 -11.72
N THR A 96 28.91 -24.36 -11.52
CA THR A 96 29.54 -23.84 -10.29
C THR A 96 29.35 -22.33 -10.16
N GLU A 97 29.51 -21.57 -11.26
CA GLU A 97 29.34 -20.12 -11.24
C GLU A 97 27.89 -19.69 -11.07
N ILE A 98 26.94 -20.46 -11.62
CA ILE A 98 25.52 -20.22 -11.39
C ILE A 98 25.19 -20.41 -9.91
N SER A 99 25.78 -21.40 -9.24
CA SER A 99 25.55 -21.66 -7.81
C SER A 99 26.07 -20.53 -6.89
N GLU A 100 26.97 -19.69 -7.38
CA GLU A 100 27.48 -18.51 -6.67
C GLU A 100 26.57 -17.27 -6.83
N ILE A 101 25.64 -17.28 -7.79
CA ILE A 101 24.68 -16.20 -7.98
C ILE A 101 23.63 -16.26 -6.87
N ALA A 102 23.27 -15.11 -6.32
CA ALA A 102 22.23 -15.03 -5.32
C ALA A 102 20.88 -15.58 -5.84
N ASN A 103 20.22 -16.40 -5.02
CA ASN A 103 18.97 -17.09 -5.39
C ASN A 103 17.87 -16.14 -5.89
N HIS A 104 17.77 -14.93 -5.32
CA HIS A 104 16.79 -13.94 -5.76
C HIS A 104 17.01 -13.51 -7.22
N THR A 105 18.26 -13.35 -7.66
CA THR A 105 18.62 -12.96 -9.02
C THR A 105 18.26 -14.07 -10.01
N ILE A 106 18.57 -15.34 -9.71
CA ILE A 106 18.21 -16.48 -10.57
C ILE A 106 16.68 -16.63 -10.64
N ALA A 107 15.98 -16.58 -9.50
CA ALA A 107 14.54 -16.66 -9.46
C ALA A 107 13.88 -15.52 -10.24
N GLN A 108 14.36 -14.28 -10.07
CA GLN A 108 13.87 -13.13 -10.84
C GLN A 108 14.11 -13.31 -12.34
N LEU A 109 15.25 -13.88 -12.74
CA LEU A 109 15.58 -14.12 -14.13
C LEU A 109 14.62 -15.14 -14.77
N LEU A 110 14.34 -16.24 -14.07
CA LEU A 110 13.36 -17.25 -14.50
C LEU A 110 11.94 -16.66 -14.57
N ILE A 111 11.51 -15.90 -13.55
CA ILE A 111 10.19 -15.27 -13.52
C ILE A 111 10.04 -14.21 -14.62
N ASN A 112 11.09 -13.42 -14.89
CA ASN A 112 11.11 -12.46 -15.99
C ASN A 112 10.87 -13.16 -17.34
N SER A 113 11.29 -14.41 -17.51
CA SER A 113 11.06 -15.15 -18.77
C SER A 113 9.58 -15.40 -19.08
N LEU A 114 8.70 -15.31 -18.07
CA LEU A 114 7.25 -15.46 -18.23
C LEU A 114 6.60 -14.31 -19.02
N SER A 115 7.28 -13.16 -19.17
CA SER A 115 6.72 -12.03 -19.91
C SER A 115 6.81 -12.18 -21.42
N ASN A 116 7.63 -13.09 -21.93
CA ASN A 116 7.86 -13.25 -23.35
C ASN A 116 6.77 -14.11 -24.03
N PRO A 117 6.03 -13.56 -25.01
CA PRO A 117 5.16 -14.35 -25.86
C PRO A 117 5.94 -15.38 -26.67
N LYS A 118 5.30 -16.52 -27.00
CA LYS A 118 5.92 -17.55 -27.86
C LYS A 118 6.23 -17.08 -29.28
N ASN A 119 5.59 -16.01 -29.74
CA ASN A 119 5.80 -15.48 -31.09
C ASN A 119 7.05 -14.60 -31.11
N ASN A 120 8.08 -15.00 -31.87
CA ASN A 120 9.36 -14.28 -31.98
C ASN A 120 9.20 -12.80 -32.35
N LYS A 121 8.22 -12.44 -33.19
CA LYS A 121 7.98 -11.03 -33.59
C LYS A 121 7.37 -10.18 -32.47
N LEU A 122 6.83 -10.81 -31.45
CA LEU A 122 6.23 -10.18 -30.27
C LEU A 122 7.05 -10.46 -29.00
N SER A 123 8.21 -11.11 -29.13
CA SER A 123 9.12 -11.38 -28.02
C SER A 123 10.02 -10.17 -27.81
N PHE A 124 9.64 -9.34 -26.85
CA PHE A 124 10.46 -8.25 -26.35
C PHE A 124 10.49 -8.46 -24.84
N ASN A 125 11.70 -8.62 -24.28
CA ASN A 125 11.90 -9.05 -22.90
C ASN A 125 11.18 -8.16 -21.90
N ASN A 126 11.29 -8.58 -20.64
CA ASN A 126 11.08 -7.70 -19.52
C ASN A 126 11.86 -6.37 -19.70
N LEU A 127 11.21 -5.23 -19.41
CA LEU A 127 11.73 -3.91 -19.77
C LEU A 127 12.86 -3.50 -18.85
N THR A 128 14.01 -3.13 -19.42
CA THR A 128 15.19 -2.66 -18.67
C THR A 128 15.61 -3.59 -17.53
N GLY A 129 15.45 -4.91 -17.72
CA GLY A 129 15.76 -5.90 -16.67
C GLY A 129 14.68 -6.08 -15.60
N LYS A 130 13.46 -5.56 -15.80
CA LYS A 130 12.36 -5.58 -14.81
C LYS A 130 11.06 -6.18 -15.35
N LEU A 131 10.37 -6.96 -14.53
CA LEU A 131 9.03 -7.47 -14.85
C LEU A 131 7.95 -6.47 -14.47
N TYR A 132 7.21 -6.00 -15.48
CA TYR A 132 6.02 -5.18 -15.30
C TYR A 132 4.76 -5.96 -15.68
N LEU A 133 3.81 -5.98 -14.75
CA LEU A 133 2.48 -6.55 -14.94
C LEU A 133 1.51 -5.43 -15.29
N PHE A 134 0.79 -5.59 -16.39
CA PHE A 134 -0.14 -4.60 -16.92
C PHE A 134 -1.58 -5.10 -16.80
N SER A 135 -2.51 -4.19 -16.48
CA SER A 135 -3.95 -4.39 -16.68
C SER A 135 -4.50 -3.15 -17.40
N PRO A 136 -5.22 -3.32 -18.52
CA PRO A 136 -5.86 -2.19 -19.22
C PRO A 136 -6.78 -1.36 -18.32
N ASN A 137 -7.34 -1.97 -17.26
CA ASN A 137 -8.22 -1.29 -16.31
C ASN A 137 -7.50 -0.19 -15.49
N PHE A 138 -6.16 -0.17 -15.47
CA PHE A 138 -5.40 0.89 -14.81
C PHE A 138 -4.98 2.03 -15.74
N PHE A 139 -5.34 1.98 -17.01
CA PHE A 139 -4.93 2.98 -17.98
C PHE A 139 -5.79 4.24 -17.80
N LYS A 140 -5.15 5.41 -17.84
CA LYS A 140 -5.86 6.69 -17.92
C LYS A 140 -6.03 7.06 -19.37
N ILE A 141 -7.26 6.86 -19.86
CA ILE A 141 -7.65 7.06 -21.25
C ILE A 141 -8.59 8.27 -21.30
N SER A 142 -8.35 9.19 -22.24
CA SER A 142 -9.33 10.20 -22.62
C SER A 142 -10.10 9.69 -23.84
N LYS A 143 -11.42 9.74 -23.77
CA LYS A 143 -12.30 9.44 -24.90
C LYS A 143 -12.91 10.75 -25.38
N THR A 144 -12.56 11.16 -26.59
CA THR A 144 -13.27 12.20 -27.34
C THR A 144 -14.05 11.53 -28.48
N LYS A 145 -15.05 12.20 -29.05
CA LYS A 145 -16.00 11.58 -30.01
C LYS A 145 -15.33 10.79 -31.15
N ASP A 146 -14.10 11.17 -31.54
CA ASP A 146 -13.40 10.57 -32.67
C ASP A 146 -12.09 9.83 -32.34
N ARG A 147 -11.59 9.89 -31.09
CA ARG A 147 -10.32 9.24 -30.68
C ARG A 147 -10.26 8.85 -29.21
N GLU A 148 -9.69 7.67 -28.95
CA GLU A 148 -9.23 7.24 -27.62
C GLU A 148 -7.72 7.50 -27.50
N GLN A 149 -7.31 8.30 -26.52
CA GLN A 149 -5.89 8.59 -26.25
C GLN A 149 -5.51 8.07 -24.88
N VAL A 150 -4.48 7.21 -24.82
CA VAL A 150 -3.89 6.75 -23.57
C VAL A 150 -2.89 7.79 -23.07
N PHE A 151 -3.09 8.30 -21.86
CA PHE A 151 -2.23 9.33 -21.26
C PHE A 151 -1.31 8.78 -20.18
N LYS A 152 -1.77 7.79 -19.40
CA LYS A 152 -0.94 7.12 -18.39
C LYS A 152 -1.20 5.63 -18.40
N ILE A 153 -0.13 4.85 -18.45
CA ILE A 153 -0.13 3.40 -18.26
C ILE A 153 0.43 3.13 -16.86
N VAL A 154 -0.42 2.59 -15.99
CA VAL A 154 -0.02 2.21 -14.62
C VAL A 154 0.24 0.71 -14.60
N ALA A 155 1.40 0.32 -14.10
CA ALA A 155 1.86 -1.05 -14.06
C ALA A 155 2.35 -1.44 -12.67
N LEU A 156 2.37 -2.75 -12.39
CA LEU A 156 2.94 -3.30 -11.18
C LEU A 156 4.31 -3.92 -11.50
N GLU A 157 5.39 -3.34 -10.98
CA GLU A 157 6.71 -3.96 -10.98
C GLU A 157 6.73 -5.08 -9.94
N LEU A 158 7.09 -6.29 -10.36
CA LEU A 158 7.36 -7.42 -9.49
C LEU A 158 8.88 -7.60 -9.38
N ASN A 159 9.39 -7.50 -8.15
CA ASN A 159 10.80 -7.65 -7.85
C ASN A 159 11.01 -8.58 -6.65
N ILE A 160 11.94 -9.52 -6.74
CA ILE A 160 12.47 -10.27 -5.60
C ILE A 160 13.70 -9.50 -5.11
N ALA A 161 13.61 -8.91 -3.93
CA ALA A 161 14.72 -8.19 -3.34
C ALA A 161 15.76 -9.15 -2.74
N SER A 162 16.94 -8.62 -2.43
CA SER A 162 18.08 -9.39 -1.91
C SER A 162 17.82 -10.03 -0.54
N ASP A 163 16.86 -9.51 0.21
CA ASP A 163 16.32 -10.06 1.46
C ASP A 163 15.30 -11.20 1.23
N LEU A 164 15.19 -11.68 0.00
CA LEU A 164 14.24 -12.69 -0.47
C LEU A 164 12.78 -12.28 -0.32
N SER A 165 12.46 -10.99 -0.39
CA SER A 165 11.08 -10.51 -0.32
C SER A 165 10.48 -10.19 -1.69
N PHE A 166 9.21 -10.57 -1.92
CA PHE A 166 8.42 -10.05 -3.04
C PHE A 166 8.08 -8.58 -2.80
N GLN A 167 8.43 -7.74 -3.75
CA GLN A 167 8.13 -6.31 -3.76
C GLN A 167 7.22 -5.99 -4.95
N LEU A 168 6.06 -5.38 -4.64
CA LEU A 168 5.01 -5.04 -5.59
C LEU A 168 4.88 -3.52 -5.74
N ASN A 169 5.66 -2.95 -6.64
CA ASN A 169 5.83 -1.50 -6.78
C ASN A 169 4.98 -0.92 -7.91
N VAL A 170 4.16 0.09 -7.63
CA VAL A 170 3.36 0.75 -8.66
C VAL A 170 4.26 1.68 -9.46
N LYS A 171 4.34 1.47 -10.77
CA LYS A 171 5.02 2.37 -11.71
C LYS A 171 4.04 3.02 -12.66
N THR A 172 4.41 4.17 -13.18
CA THR A 172 3.60 4.95 -14.11
C THR A 172 4.45 5.35 -15.29
N PHE A 173 3.96 4.97 -16.47
CA PHE A 173 4.47 5.39 -17.75
C PHE A 173 3.51 6.46 -18.28
N SER A 174 3.98 7.71 -18.33
CA SER A 174 3.17 8.83 -18.78
C SER A 174 3.50 9.17 -20.23
N SER A 175 2.48 9.51 -21.00
CA SER A 175 2.64 9.97 -22.38
C SER A 175 3.57 11.19 -22.43
N VAL A 176 4.44 11.25 -23.44
CA VAL A 176 5.34 12.40 -23.65
C VAL A 176 4.58 13.70 -23.90
N LEU A 177 3.30 13.62 -24.31
CA LEU A 177 2.39 14.77 -24.42
C LEU A 177 2.20 15.49 -23.08
N LEU A 178 2.38 14.79 -21.96
CA LEU A 178 2.29 15.35 -20.61
C LEU A 178 3.61 15.92 -20.09
N SER A 179 4.65 16.04 -20.93
CA SER A 179 5.99 16.51 -20.52
C SER A 179 5.96 17.86 -19.78
N LYS A 180 5.10 18.80 -20.19
CA LYS A 180 4.90 20.09 -19.49
C LYS A 180 4.42 19.95 -18.04
N HIS A 181 3.84 18.80 -17.68
CA HIS A 181 3.37 18.48 -16.34
C HIS A 181 4.35 17.58 -15.58
N MET A 182 5.60 17.44 -16.03
CA MET A 182 6.61 16.61 -15.36
C MET A 182 7.83 17.44 -14.98
N ASP A 183 8.47 17.09 -13.87
CA ASP A 183 9.67 17.78 -13.38
C ASP A 183 10.96 17.17 -13.95
N PHE A 184 11.67 17.89 -14.83
CA PHE A 184 12.94 17.47 -15.42
C PHE A 184 14.19 18.15 -14.82
N SER A 185 14.08 18.72 -13.61
CA SER A 185 15.21 19.39 -12.93
C SER A 185 16.41 18.48 -12.68
N LYS A 186 16.18 17.22 -12.28
CA LYS A 186 17.25 16.26 -11.94
C LYS A 186 17.81 15.46 -13.12
N LYS A 187 17.00 15.26 -14.16
CA LYS A 187 17.34 14.42 -15.32
C LYS A 187 16.62 14.98 -16.56
N LYS A 188 17.36 15.19 -17.65
CA LYS A 188 16.82 15.77 -18.89
C LYS A 188 15.82 14.81 -19.55
N PHE A 189 14.81 15.37 -20.24
CA PHE A 189 13.80 14.59 -20.95
C PHE A 189 14.39 13.60 -21.97
N SER A 190 15.42 14.02 -22.72
CA SER A 190 16.09 13.19 -23.73
C SER A 190 16.79 11.95 -23.17
N GLU A 191 17.11 11.94 -21.87
CA GLU A 191 17.79 10.82 -21.21
C GLU A 191 16.82 9.76 -20.68
N PHE A 192 15.51 9.98 -20.81
CA PHE A 192 14.51 8.99 -20.41
C PHE A 192 14.31 7.95 -21.52
N PRO A 193 14.37 6.66 -21.17
CA PRO A 193 13.83 5.58 -22.00
C PRO A 193 12.42 5.90 -22.48
N LYS A 194 12.20 5.76 -23.78
CA LYS A 194 10.88 5.90 -24.41
C LYS A 194 10.31 4.53 -24.73
N TYR A 195 9.03 4.37 -24.48
CA TYR A 195 8.31 3.12 -24.67
C TYR A 195 7.06 3.34 -25.53
N THR A 196 6.63 2.31 -26.25
CA THR A 196 5.36 2.28 -26.97
C THR A 196 4.50 1.13 -26.47
N PHE A 197 3.19 1.30 -26.50
CA PHE A 197 2.25 0.24 -26.14
C PHE A 197 2.01 -0.70 -27.32
N VAL A 198 1.99 -2.01 -27.04
CA VAL A 198 1.77 -3.07 -28.01
C VAL A 198 0.42 -3.70 -27.73
N HIS A 199 -0.58 -3.34 -28.53
CA HIS A 199 -1.97 -3.79 -28.33
C HIS A 199 -2.16 -5.31 -28.38
N SER A 200 -1.38 -6.01 -29.21
CA SER A 200 -1.49 -7.47 -29.38
C SER A 200 -1.06 -8.25 -28.14
N THR A 201 -0.09 -7.75 -27.37
CA THR A 201 0.40 -8.38 -26.14
C THR A 201 -0.16 -7.74 -24.88
N GLY A 202 -0.71 -6.53 -24.98
CA GLY A 202 -1.18 -5.75 -23.84
C GLY A 202 -0.05 -5.22 -22.96
N THR A 203 1.16 -5.04 -23.53
CA THR A 203 2.37 -4.66 -22.78
C THR A 203 3.09 -3.47 -23.43
N LEU A 204 4.10 -2.93 -22.74
CA LEU A 204 5.00 -1.91 -23.28
C LEU A 204 6.24 -2.57 -23.90
N ARG A 205 6.79 -1.96 -24.97
CA ARG A 205 8.13 -2.26 -25.50
C ARG A 205 8.97 -1.00 -25.58
N ARG A 206 10.29 -1.14 -25.54
CA ARG A 206 11.23 -0.04 -25.80
C ARG A 206 11.08 0.46 -27.24
N VAL A 207 11.14 1.77 -27.43
CA VAL A 207 11.30 2.40 -28.76
C VAL A 207 12.77 2.31 -29.13
N LEU A 208 13.08 1.65 -30.24
CA LEU A 208 14.43 1.47 -30.75
C LEU A 208 14.78 2.58 -31.76
N ALA A 209 16.07 2.78 -32.03
CA ALA A 209 16.52 3.77 -33.02
C ALA A 209 15.99 3.48 -34.44
N SER A 210 15.69 2.22 -34.75
CA SER A 210 15.10 1.80 -36.02
C SER A 210 13.60 2.14 -36.15
N ASP A 211 12.91 2.51 -35.07
CA ASP A 211 11.48 2.83 -35.06
C ASP A 211 11.22 4.28 -35.53
N ASN A 212 11.45 4.56 -36.82
CA ASN A 212 11.33 5.92 -37.39
C ASN A 212 9.88 6.48 -37.43
N ASN A 213 8.86 5.64 -37.22
CA ASN A 213 7.45 5.98 -37.47
C ASN A 213 6.56 6.08 -36.22
N ILE A 214 7.11 5.95 -35.00
CA ILE A 214 6.29 6.03 -33.78
C ILE A 214 6.05 7.48 -33.41
N GLN A 215 4.84 7.97 -33.67
CA GLN A 215 4.43 9.32 -33.31
C GLN A 215 4.47 9.55 -31.79
N GLY A 216 4.76 10.80 -31.38
CA GLY A 216 4.87 11.17 -29.97
C GLY A 216 3.63 10.85 -29.13
N GLU A 217 2.42 10.86 -29.73
CA GLU A 217 1.18 10.49 -29.04
C GLU A 217 1.16 9.04 -28.53
N ASN A 218 1.97 8.16 -29.12
CA ASN A 218 2.12 6.76 -28.73
C ASN A 218 3.40 6.47 -27.92
N GLN A 219 4.14 7.50 -27.53
CA GLN A 219 5.36 7.37 -26.73
C GLN A 219 5.12 7.68 -25.25
N PHE A 220 5.69 6.85 -24.39
CA PHE A 220 5.59 6.95 -22.93
C PHE A 220 6.97 6.95 -22.28
N ILE A 221 7.11 7.63 -21.15
CA ILE A 221 8.30 7.58 -20.30
C ILE A 221 7.91 7.22 -18.88
N GLN A 222 8.78 6.51 -18.16
CA GLN A 222 8.54 6.16 -16.75
C GLN A 222 8.76 7.38 -15.85
N LYS A 223 7.74 8.25 -15.77
CA LYS A 223 7.76 9.47 -14.98
C LYS A 223 6.35 9.88 -14.57
N GLN A 224 6.19 10.35 -13.34
CA GLN A 224 4.93 10.86 -12.84
C GLN A 224 4.75 12.34 -13.17
N THR A 225 3.51 12.74 -13.38
CA THR A 225 3.14 14.15 -13.56
C THR A 225 2.86 14.82 -12.22
N THR A 226 2.87 16.14 -12.21
CA THR A 226 2.50 16.98 -11.08
C THR A 226 1.21 17.74 -11.38
N ARG A 227 0.32 17.81 -10.39
CA ARG A 227 -0.86 18.67 -10.41
C ARG A 227 -0.78 19.63 -9.23
N ASN A 228 -0.85 20.93 -9.49
CA ASN A 228 -0.74 21.99 -8.49
C ASN A 228 0.53 21.88 -7.63
N GLY A 229 1.66 21.55 -8.26
CA GLY A 229 2.95 21.37 -7.58
C GLY A 229 3.07 20.07 -6.76
N VAL A 230 2.07 19.20 -6.78
CA VAL A 230 2.08 17.91 -6.05
C VAL A 230 2.18 16.75 -7.05
N LEU A 231 3.07 15.81 -6.76
CA LEU A 231 3.24 14.60 -7.57
C LEU A 231 1.97 13.75 -7.57
N GLU A 232 1.42 13.47 -8.75
CA GLU A 232 0.26 12.60 -8.92
C GLU A 232 0.66 11.13 -8.74
N LYS A 233 0.48 10.62 -7.52
CA LYS A 233 0.71 9.20 -7.22
C LYS A 233 -0.49 8.38 -7.69
N ASN A 234 -0.23 7.40 -8.55
CA ASN A 234 -1.23 6.37 -8.89
C ASN A 234 -1.21 5.25 -7.84
N LEU A 235 -2.37 4.62 -7.63
CA LEU A 235 -2.54 3.54 -6.65
C LEU A 235 -3.21 2.35 -7.35
N ILE A 236 -2.60 1.18 -7.21
CA ILE A 236 -3.28 -0.10 -7.40
C ILE A 236 -3.62 -0.61 -5.99
N PRO A 237 -4.90 -0.90 -5.69
CA PRO A 237 -5.28 -1.42 -4.38
C PRO A 237 -4.49 -2.67 -4.02
N PHE A 238 -4.08 -2.80 -2.77
CA PHE A 238 -3.38 -3.99 -2.32
C PHE A 238 -4.25 -5.24 -2.48
N LEU A 239 -5.50 -5.17 -2.01
CA LEU A 239 -6.48 -6.24 -2.12
C LEU A 239 -7.86 -5.66 -2.43
N SER A 240 -8.61 -6.34 -3.29
CA SER A 240 -10.06 -6.14 -3.43
C SER A 240 -10.76 -7.48 -3.38
N PHE A 241 -11.89 -7.54 -2.68
CA PHE A 241 -12.71 -8.74 -2.55
C PHE A 241 -14.18 -8.47 -2.86
N LYS A 242 -14.43 -7.46 -3.69
CA LYS A 242 -15.77 -7.05 -4.14
C LYS A 242 -16.37 -8.05 -5.13
N ASN A 243 -15.58 -8.48 -6.12
CA ASN A 243 -15.87 -9.50 -7.12
C ASN A 243 -14.53 -10.02 -7.72
N LEU A 244 -14.60 -11.04 -8.58
CA LEU A 244 -13.41 -11.66 -9.18
C LEU A 244 -12.58 -10.68 -10.02
N GLN A 245 -13.22 -9.82 -10.81
CA GLN A 245 -12.52 -8.85 -11.67
C GLN A 245 -11.70 -7.87 -10.84
N GLU A 246 -12.32 -7.26 -9.83
CA GLU A 246 -11.66 -6.30 -8.94
C GLU A 246 -10.55 -6.97 -8.11
N PHE A 247 -10.71 -8.24 -7.74
CA PHE A 247 -9.65 -9.02 -7.13
C PHE A 247 -8.45 -9.17 -8.07
N ASN A 248 -8.69 -9.59 -9.32
CA ASN A 248 -7.64 -9.73 -10.34
C ASN A 248 -6.93 -8.41 -10.65
N ASP A 249 -7.65 -7.29 -10.53
CA ASP A 249 -7.13 -5.91 -10.65
C ASP A 249 -6.53 -5.35 -9.34
N SER A 250 -6.24 -6.20 -8.35
CA SER A 250 -5.49 -5.82 -7.15
C SER A 250 -4.06 -6.38 -7.18
N LYS A 251 -3.16 -5.84 -6.35
CA LYS A 251 -1.78 -6.34 -6.26
C LYS A 251 -1.73 -7.83 -5.92
N ILE A 252 -2.60 -8.27 -5.00
CA ILE A 252 -2.70 -9.67 -4.60
C ILE A 252 -3.30 -10.56 -5.70
N GLY A 253 -4.25 -10.06 -6.49
CA GLY A 253 -4.76 -10.80 -7.65
C GLY A 253 -3.70 -11.01 -8.72
N LEU A 254 -2.94 -9.96 -9.06
CA LEU A 254 -1.82 -10.05 -9.99
C LEU A 254 -0.73 -11.00 -9.47
N LEU A 255 -0.42 -10.97 -8.17
CA LEU A 255 0.49 -11.91 -7.53
C LEU A 255 -0.02 -13.36 -7.67
N ASN A 256 -1.31 -13.61 -7.38
CA ASN A 256 -1.90 -14.94 -7.51
C ASN A 256 -1.77 -15.49 -8.93
N LEU A 257 -2.05 -14.66 -9.95
CA LEU A 257 -1.90 -15.05 -11.35
C LEU A 257 -0.45 -15.38 -11.72
N ILE A 258 0.52 -14.63 -11.19
CA ILE A 258 1.93 -14.91 -11.45
C ILE A 258 2.41 -16.18 -10.73
N ILE A 259 2.02 -16.39 -9.48
CA ILE A 259 2.36 -17.64 -8.76
C ILE A 259 1.81 -18.85 -9.50
N GLN A 260 0.56 -18.82 -9.96
CA GLN A 260 -0.01 -19.89 -10.79
C GLN A 260 0.81 -20.12 -12.07
N ARG A 261 1.26 -19.06 -12.75
CA ARG A 261 2.11 -19.21 -13.94
C ARG A 261 3.50 -19.77 -13.64
N ILE A 262 4.07 -19.46 -12.48
CA ILE A 262 5.34 -20.04 -12.03
C ILE A 262 5.14 -21.55 -11.82
N GLU A 263 4.10 -21.94 -11.10
CA GLU A 263 3.73 -23.35 -10.88
C GLU A 263 3.42 -24.09 -12.20
N GLU A 264 2.77 -23.44 -13.17
CA GLU A 264 2.43 -24.08 -14.45
C GLU A 264 3.63 -24.22 -15.40
N LYS A 265 4.54 -23.24 -15.44
CA LYS A 265 5.55 -23.12 -16.50
C LYS A 265 7.00 -23.27 -16.03
N LEU A 266 7.25 -23.12 -14.74
CA LEU A 266 8.61 -23.12 -14.18
C LEU A 266 8.80 -24.16 -13.08
N PHE A 267 7.83 -25.05 -12.82
CA PHE A 267 7.91 -26.03 -11.74
C PHE A 267 9.15 -26.94 -11.82
N ASP A 268 9.63 -27.24 -13.02
CA ASP A 268 10.85 -28.03 -13.24
C ASP A 268 12.13 -27.30 -12.78
N TYR A 269 12.09 -25.96 -12.67
CA TYR A 269 13.26 -25.12 -12.42
C TYR A 269 13.20 -24.38 -11.07
N LEU A 270 12.00 -24.00 -10.64
CA LEU A 270 11.78 -23.04 -9.58
C LEU A 270 10.51 -23.39 -8.80
N SER A 271 10.66 -23.51 -7.49
CA SER A 271 9.55 -23.52 -6.53
C SER A 271 9.70 -22.36 -5.55
N ILE A 272 8.58 -21.68 -5.27
CA ILE A 272 8.53 -20.54 -4.36
C ILE A 272 7.42 -20.74 -3.36
N GLU A 273 7.74 -20.54 -2.08
CA GLU A 273 6.76 -20.52 -1.01
C GLU A 273 6.84 -19.21 -0.23
N LEU A 274 5.68 -18.72 0.19
CA LEU A 274 5.58 -17.58 1.10
C LEU A 274 5.86 -18.06 2.53
N THR A 275 6.68 -17.30 3.25
CA THR A 275 7.02 -17.62 4.64
C THR A 275 5.81 -17.43 5.54
N GLU A 276 5.62 -18.36 6.46
CA GLU A 276 4.57 -18.35 7.47
C GLU A 276 5.18 -18.08 8.84
N LEU A 277 4.70 -17.03 9.52
CA LEU A 277 5.11 -16.68 10.87
C LEU A 277 4.03 -17.08 11.88
N PRO A 278 4.40 -17.73 13.00
CA PRO A 278 3.53 -17.96 14.14
C PRO A 278 2.92 -16.64 14.67
N VAL A 279 1.61 -16.63 14.88
CA VAL A 279 0.93 -15.55 15.60
C VAL A 279 0.95 -15.89 17.09
N GLU A 280 1.71 -15.12 17.86
CA GLU A 280 1.77 -15.24 19.32
C GLU A 280 0.53 -14.64 19.97
N LYS A 281 0.12 -13.44 19.52
CA LYS A 281 -0.99 -12.70 20.10
C LYS A 281 -1.75 -11.91 19.05
N THR A 282 -3.07 -11.82 19.21
CA THR A 282 -3.92 -10.95 18.40
C THR A 282 -4.71 -10.03 19.32
N ILE A 283 -4.66 -8.74 19.05
CA ILE A 283 -5.34 -7.70 19.83
C ILE A 283 -6.38 -7.09 18.92
N ARG A 284 -7.64 -7.39 19.23
CA ARG A 284 -8.80 -6.91 18.47
C ARG A 284 -9.08 -5.47 18.83
N TYR A 285 -9.45 -4.70 17.81
CA TYR A 285 -9.98 -3.37 18.04
C TYR A 285 -11.20 -3.43 18.95
N ASN A 286 -11.17 -2.68 20.05
CA ASN A 286 -12.22 -2.64 21.05
C ASN A 286 -12.51 -1.23 21.60
N SER A 287 -11.78 -0.21 21.13
CA SER A 287 -11.82 1.14 21.68
C SER A 287 -12.58 2.09 20.76
N SER A 288 -13.77 2.52 21.16
CA SER A 288 -14.42 3.66 20.51
C SER A 288 -14.23 4.91 21.38
N PHE A 289 -13.42 5.86 20.93
CA PHE A 289 -13.26 7.13 21.61
C PHE A 289 -14.56 7.93 21.47
N ASN A 290 -15.24 8.12 22.61
CA ASN A 290 -16.48 8.87 22.65
C ASN A 290 -16.20 10.36 22.84
N ILE A 291 -16.23 11.11 21.73
CA ILE A 291 -16.03 12.55 21.74
C ILE A 291 -17.28 13.33 22.23
N ALA A 292 -18.44 12.69 22.39
CA ALA A 292 -19.67 13.38 22.79
C ALA A 292 -19.58 13.99 24.21
N GLY A 293 -18.64 13.52 25.03
CA GLY A 293 -18.33 14.08 26.34
C GLY A 293 -17.55 15.40 26.31
N PHE A 294 -17.07 15.84 25.14
CA PHE A 294 -16.27 17.06 25.01
C PHE A 294 -17.11 18.31 25.31
N ASP A 295 -16.71 19.07 26.33
CA ASP A 295 -17.50 20.15 26.95
C ASP A 295 -16.84 21.54 26.84
N LYS A 296 -15.86 21.69 25.93
CA LYS A 296 -15.08 22.92 25.79
C LYS A 296 -15.66 23.89 24.77
N ASN A 297 -15.15 25.14 24.78
CA ASN A 297 -15.52 26.17 23.82
C ASN A 297 -14.80 25.96 22.48
N ILE A 298 -15.57 25.84 21.40
CA ILE A 298 -15.07 25.77 20.02
C ILE A 298 -15.40 27.07 19.31
N TYR A 299 -14.39 27.67 18.69
CA TYR A 299 -14.47 28.96 18.02
C TYR A 299 -14.27 28.75 16.51
N LEU A 300 -15.34 28.94 15.74
CA LEU A 300 -15.33 28.86 14.29
C LEU A 300 -15.01 30.24 13.71
N LEU A 301 -14.01 30.31 12.84
CA LEU A 301 -13.64 31.54 12.14
C LEU A 301 -13.75 31.34 10.64
N ASP A 302 -14.51 32.22 10.00
CA ASP A 302 -14.52 32.33 8.55
C ASP A 302 -13.48 33.36 8.10
N LEU A 303 -12.39 32.88 7.47
CA LEU A 303 -11.35 33.75 6.90
C LEU A 303 -11.61 34.05 5.41
N ILE A 304 -12.57 33.38 4.77
CA ILE A 304 -12.99 33.61 3.39
C ILE A 304 -13.88 34.85 3.32
N LYS A 305 -14.90 34.90 4.20
CA LYS A 305 -15.81 36.04 4.39
C LYS A 305 -16.66 36.40 3.17
N ASP A 306 -17.14 35.39 2.43
CA ASP A 306 -18.20 35.56 1.44
C ASP A 306 -19.52 34.91 1.91
N GLU A 307 -20.56 35.04 1.09
CA GLU A 307 -21.91 34.55 1.41
C GLU A 307 -21.93 33.01 1.50
N ASP A 308 -21.32 32.33 0.53
CA ASP A 308 -21.23 30.87 0.47
C ASP A 308 -20.46 30.30 1.67
N SER A 309 -19.33 30.92 2.05
CA SER A 309 -18.53 30.52 3.22
C SER A 309 -19.28 30.77 4.53
N GLY A 310 -20.08 31.83 4.58
CA GLY A 310 -20.97 32.16 5.69
C GLY A 310 -22.03 31.09 5.93
N ASP A 311 -22.69 30.61 4.87
CA ASP A 311 -23.67 29.52 4.98
C ASP A 311 -22.99 28.20 5.35
N TYR A 312 -21.85 27.91 4.73
CA TYR A 312 -21.09 26.69 4.99
C TYR A 312 -20.61 26.60 6.44
N ILE A 313 -20.07 27.69 7.02
CA ILE A 313 -19.61 27.67 8.42
C ILE A 313 -20.78 27.51 9.41
N ASN A 314 -21.98 27.97 9.06
CA ASN A 314 -23.19 27.70 9.84
C ASN A 314 -23.62 26.22 9.77
N GLN A 315 -23.47 25.57 8.61
CA GLN A 315 -23.67 24.13 8.48
C GLN A 315 -22.65 23.35 9.32
N VAL A 316 -21.36 23.74 9.28
CA VAL A 316 -20.30 23.16 10.14
C VAL A 316 -20.68 23.30 11.62
N LYS A 317 -21.10 24.49 12.06
CA LYS A 317 -21.55 24.74 13.44
C LYS A 317 -22.65 23.78 13.86
N SER A 318 -23.65 23.59 13.01
CA SER A 318 -24.81 22.75 13.28
C SER A 318 -24.42 21.27 13.37
N SER A 319 -23.59 20.80 12.45
CA SER A 319 -23.06 19.43 12.46
C SER A 319 -22.13 19.18 13.65
N LEU A 320 -21.30 20.15 14.06
CA LEU A 320 -20.48 20.06 15.26
C LEU A 320 -21.32 20.00 16.54
N LYS A 321 -22.39 20.81 16.65
CA LYS A 321 -23.32 20.73 17.80
C LYS A 321 -24.02 19.38 17.89
N ARG A 322 -24.38 18.78 16.76
CA ARG A 322 -24.95 17.41 16.71
C ARG A 322 -23.93 16.36 17.14
N LEU A 323 -22.66 16.51 16.75
CA LEU A 323 -21.58 15.60 17.11
C LEU A 323 -21.13 15.77 18.58
N LEU A 324 -21.12 17.00 19.07
CA LEU A 324 -20.60 17.43 20.38
C LEU A 324 -21.68 18.20 21.16
N PRO A 325 -22.71 17.52 21.69
CA PRO A 325 -23.86 18.18 22.31
C PRO A 325 -23.49 19.00 23.56
N LYS A 326 -22.39 18.67 24.23
CA LYS A 326 -21.90 19.40 25.43
C LYS A 326 -20.96 20.57 25.10
N ALA A 327 -20.45 20.66 23.87
CA ALA A 327 -19.50 21.69 23.49
C ALA A 327 -20.20 23.02 23.18
N ASN A 328 -19.56 24.12 23.53
CA ASN A 328 -20.06 25.45 23.20
C ASN A 328 -19.45 25.95 21.88
N VAL A 329 -20.19 25.76 20.78
CA VAL A 329 -19.72 26.11 19.43
C VAL A 329 -20.20 27.51 19.03
N LYS A 330 -19.26 28.44 18.83
CA LYS A 330 -19.51 29.85 18.49
C LYS A 330 -18.78 30.24 17.21
N ILE A 331 -19.41 31.04 16.35
CA ILE A 331 -18.74 31.72 15.24
C ILE A 331 -18.22 33.06 15.77
N VAL A 332 -16.94 33.36 15.51
CA VAL A 332 -16.27 34.56 16.02
C VAL A 332 -15.46 35.27 14.95
N LYS A 333 -15.13 36.55 15.18
CA LYS A 333 -14.36 37.38 14.25
C LYS A 333 -12.84 37.30 14.46
N LYS A 334 -12.39 36.80 15.61
CA LYS A 334 -10.98 36.71 16.02
C LYS A 334 -10.75 35.46 16.85
N GLU A 335 -9.53 34.93 16.78
CA GLU A 335 -9.13 33.72 17.50
C GLU A 335 -9.12 33.95 19.00
N ASN A 336 -9.46 32.91 19.75
CA ASN A 336 -9.38 32.88 21.20
C ASN A 336 -8.15 32.09 21.64
N LYS A 337 -7.23 32.72 22.40
CA LYS A 337 -6.00 32.08 22.87
C LYS A 337 -6.25 30.85 23.76
N ASN A 338 -7.39 30.78 24.44
CA ASN A 338 -7.73 29.73 25.41
C ASN A 338 -8.82 28.77 24.88
N GLY A 339 -9.09 28.82 23.57
CA GLY A 339 -10.14 28.05 22.92
C GLY A 339 -9.64 27.18 21.78
N TYR A 340 -10.52 26.29 21.30
CA TYR A 340 -10.27 25.48 20.12
C TYR A 340 -10.69 26.25 18.87
N ASN A 341 -9.74 26.86 18.16
CA ASN A 341 -10.03 27.68 16.98
C ASN A 341 -9.99 26.82 15.71
N LEU A 342 -11.11 26.81 14.97
CA LEU A 342 -11.24 26.14 13.68
C LEU A 342 -11.44 27.19 12.59
N ASN A 343 -10.46 27.32 11.71
CA ASN A 343 -10.39 28.38 10.71
C ASN A 343 -10.74 27.83 9.32
N LEU A 344 -11.82 28.34 8.73
CA LEU A 344 -12.22 28.06 7.36
C LEU A 344 -11.41 28.94 6.40
N ILE A 345 -10.74 28.31 5.44
CA ILE A 345 -9.96 28.95 4.37
C ILE A 345 -10.26 28.27 3.02
N HIS A 346 -9.82 28.83 1.90
CA HIS A 346 -9.72 28.06 0.66
C HIS A 346 -8.52 27.11 0.68
N ASN A 347 -8.48 26.13 -0.23
CA ASN A 347 -7.30 25.30 -0.42
C ASN A 347 -6.17 26.02 -1.17
N LYS A 348 -4.96 25.46 -1.11
CA LYS A 348 -3.74 26.03 -1.75
C LYS A 348 -3.92 26.31 -3.25
N SER A 349 -4.71 25.48 -3.94
CA SER A 349 -4.93 25.59 -5.38
C SER A 349 -5.70 26.85 -5.75
N TYR A 350 -6.69 27.23 -4.94
CA TYR A 350 -7.45 28.47 -5.10
C TYR A 350 -6.52 29.70 -5.03
N TYR A 351 -5.73 29.82 -3.96
CA TYR A 351 -4.86 30.99 -3.78
C TYR A 351 -3.81 31.11 -4.88
N THR A 352 -3.23 29.97 -5.30
CA THR A 352 -2.27 29.92 -6.41
C THR A 352 -2.93 30.37 -7.73
N ARG A 353 -4.13 29.87 -8.04
CA ARG A 353 -4.85 30.18 -9.28
C ARG A 353 -5.19 31.66 -9.42
N TYR A 354 -5.54 32.31 -8.31
CA TYR A 354 -5.96 33.71 -8.31
C TYR A 354 -4.87 34.70 -7.88
N GLY A 355 -3.62 34.23 -7.72
CA GLY A 355 -2.51 35.10 -7.29
C GLY A 355 -2.72 35.75 -5.92
N LYS A 356 -3.51 35.12 -5.04
CA LYS A 356 -3.83 35.62 -3.70
C LYS A 356 -2.85 35.04 -2.67
N LYS A 357 -2.62 35.76 -1.57
CA LYS A 357 -1.82 35.27 -0.45
C LYS A 357 -2.61 34.22 0.34
N ASP A 358 -2.01 33.04 0.53
CA ASP A 358 -2.58 31.99 1.38
C ASP A 358 -2.52 32.42 2.87
N PRO A 359 -3.66 32.52 3.57
CA PRO A 359 -3.72 32.89 4.98
C PRO A 359 -3.31 31.75 5.93
N TYR A 360 -3.08 30.54 5.42
CA TYR A 360 -2.66 29.39 6.23
C TYR A 360 -1.38 29.69 7.03
N LYS A 361 -1.46 29.45 8.34
CA LYS A 361 -0.32 29.52 9.26
C LYS A 361 -0.35 28.29 10.17
N SER A 362 0.77 27.56 10.20
CA SER A 362 0.92 26.48 11.18
C SER A 362 0.98 27.07 12.58
N SER A 363 0.17 26.55 13.50
CA SER A 363 0.07 27.04 14.87
C SER A 363 -0.56 25.98 15.78
N LEU A 364 -0.16 25.99 17.05
CA LEU A 364 -0.77 25.17 18.10
C LEU A 364 -2.15 25.69 18.56
N ILE A 365 -2.51 26.92 18.21
CA ILE A 365 -3.74 27.58 18.66
C ILE A 365 -4.89 27.39 17.67
N SER A 366 -4.57 27.13 16.40
CA SER A 366 -5.52 27.20 15.29
C SER A 366 -5.40 26.01 14.34
N GLN A 367 -6.51 25.33 14.14
CA GLN A 367 -6.65 24.24 13.18
C GLN A 367 -7.40 24.75 11.94
N HIS A 368 -6.80 24.58 10.76
CA HIS A 368 -7.40 25.04 9.50
C HIS A 368 -8.15 23.89 8.81
N PHE A 369 -9.22 24.22 8.10
CA PHE A 369 -9.92 23.34 7.18
C PHE A 369 -10.37 24.11 5.95
N THR A 370 -10.55 23.42 4.83
CA THR A 370 -10.72 24.04 3.52
C THR A 370 -12.15 23.90 3.00
N PHE A 371 -12.71 24.98 2.47
CA PHE A 371 -14.07 24.99 1.90
C PHE A 371 -14.27 23.93 0.82
N GLU A 372 -13.28 23.75 -0.07
CA GLU A 372 -13.40 22.86 -1.23
C GLU A 372 -13.25 21.37 -0.89
N ASP A 373 -12.41 21.05 0.08
CA ASP A 373 -12.01 19.66 0.35
C ASP A 373 -12.70 19.07 1.61
N PHE A 374 -13.29 19.90 2.47
CA PHE A 374 -13.91 19.45 3.71
C PHE A 374 -15.33 18.92 3.49
N THR A 375 -15.61 17.73 4.01
CA THR A 375 -16.92 17.05 3.87
C THR A 375 -17.70 17.10 5.18
N ILE A 376 -18.68 18.02 5.27
CA ILE A 376 -19.48 18.26 6.49
C ILE A 376 -20.35 17.04 6.86
N ASP A 377 -20.90 16.33 5.88
CA ASP A 377 -21.80 15.19 6.12
C ASP A 377 -21.10 13.96 6.70
N SER A 378 -19.77 13.98 6.72
CA SER A 378 -18.94 12.92 7.26
C SER A 378 -18.62 13.19 8.74
N ASN A 379 -19.29 12.46 9.64
CA ASN A 379 -18.94 12.42 11.07
C ASN A 379 -17.45 12.11 11.29
N ALA A 380 -16.86 11.30 10.41
CA ALA A 380 -15.44 10.98 10.41
C ALA A 380 -14.54 12.21 10.19
N THR A 381 -14.89 13.05 9.21
CA THR A 381 -14.14 14.27 8.88
C THR A 381 -14.25 15.30 10.01
N LEU A 382 -15.46 15.46 10.59
CA LEU A 382 -15.68 16.33 11.75
C LEU A 382 -14.91 15.86 12.99
N LYS A 383 -14.93 14.54 13.29
CA LYS A 383 -14.15 13.98 14.39
C LYS A 383 -12.66 14.24 14.23
N ALA A 384 -12.11 14.02 13.03
CA ALA A 384 -10.71 14.28 12.74
C ALA A 384 -10.33 15.75 12.96
N LEU A 385 -11.18 16.69 12.54
CA LEU A 385 -10.96 18.13 12.75
C LEU A 385 -10.83 18.47 14.24
N ILE A 386 -11.70 17.93 15.08
CA ILE A 386 -11.71 18.20 16.52
C ILE A 386 -10.53 17.52 17.22
N ILE A 387 -10.28 16.26 16.90
CA ILE A 387 -9.15 15.48 17.43
C ILE A 387 -7.82 16.20 17.18
N GLU A 388 -7.57 16.66 15.95
CA GLU A 388 -6.32 17.37 15.62
C GLU A 388 -6.22 18.68 16.43
N SER A 389 -7.35 19.35 16.67
CA SER A 389 -7.39 20.53 17.55
C SER A 389 -7.13 20.18 19.02
N ILE A 390 -7.56 19.01 19.50
CA ILE A 390 -7.26 18.52 20.86
C ILE A 390 -5.78 18.24 21.01
N ILE A 391 -5.17 17.51 20.08
CA ILE A 391 -3.74 17.19 20.11
C ILE A 391 -2.90 18.46 20.14
N ARG A 392 -3.21 19.47 19.30
CA ARG A 392 -2.51 20.77 19.31
C ARG A 392 -2.61 21.48 20.67
N ASN A 393 -3.79 21.50 21.26
CA ASN A 393 -4.01 22.12 22.57
C ASN A 393 -3.28 21.36 23.69
N ASP A 394 -3.27 20.05 23.65
CA ASP A 394 -2.57 19.19 24.61
C ASP A 394 -1.06 19.40 24.55
N ILE A 395 -0.49 19.54 23.35
CA ILE A 395 0.92 19.91 23.15
C ILE A 395 1.20 21.30 23.75
N LYS A 396 0.33 22.28 23.49
CA LYS A 396 0.48 23.64 24.04
C LYS A 396 0.48 23.66 25.57
N ASN A 397 -0.34 22.80 26.19
CA ASN A 397 -0.50 22.75 27.64
C ASN A 397 0.36 21.67 28.32
N ASN A 398 1.23 20.99 27.56
CA ASN A 398 2.09 19.89 28.04
C ASN A 398 1.31 18.79 28.80
N GLN A 399 0.10 18.46 28.34
CA GLN A 399 -0.76 17.52 29.03
C GLN A 399 -1.70 16.84 28.04
N ILE A 400 -1.68 15.51 28.00
CA ILE A 400 -2.64 14.74 27.21
C ILE A 400 -3.95 14.65 27.98
N SER A 401 -5.00 15.25 27.41
CA SER A 401 -6.34 15.34 28.00
C SER A 401 -7.34 14.37 27.37
N ILE A 402 -7.00 13.79 26.23
CA ILE A 402 -7.91 12.97 25.42
C ILE A 402 -8.21 11.58 26.03
N THR A 403 -7.47 11.12 27.03
CA THR A 403 -7.63 9.77 27.60
C THR A 403 -7.47 9.77 29.12
N ASN A 404 -7.98 8.72 29.78
CA ASN A 404 -7.72 8.49 31.21
C ASN A 404 -6.43 7.67 31.34
N TRP A 405 -5.43 8.26 31.99
CA TRP A 405 -4.09 7.69 32.14
C TRP A 405 -4.01 6.50 33.10
N GLU A 406 -4.92 6.41 34.07
CA GLU A 406 -4.97 5.28 35.03
C GLU A 406 -5.09 3.94 34.31
N LYS A 407 -5.72 3.93 33.12
CA LYS A 407 -5.94 2.74 32.29
C LYS A 407 -4.66 2.12 31.72
N TYR A 408 -3.55 2.87 31.68
CA TYR A 408 -2.28 2.40 31.13
C TYR A 408 -1.30 1.91 32.20
N GLU A 409 -1.63 2.09 33.49
CA GLU A 409 -0.85 1.59 34.63
C GLU A 409 0.63 2.01 34.60
N PHE A 410 0.90 3.22 34.13
CA PHE A 410 2.24 3.80 34.19
C PHE A 410 2.60 4.13 35.63
N LYS A 411 3.72 3.59 36.12
CA LYS A 411 4.20 3.86 37.47
C LYS A 411 5.08 5.10 37.54
N GLU A 412 5.89 5.32 36.50
CA GLU A 412 6.86 6.40 36.38
C GLU A 412 6.92 6.91 34.94
N LYS A 413 7.86 7.81 34.64
CA LYS A 413 8.03 8.38 33.30
C LYS A 413 8.42 7.35 32.25
N TRP A 414 7.88 7.51 31.05
CA TRP A 414 8.26 6.78 29.83
C TRP A 414 8.83 7.74 28.80
N ILE A 415 9.79 7.28 28.00
CA ILE A 415 10.40 8.11 26.96
C ILE A 415 10.13 7.48 25.59
N PHE A 416 9.64 8.29 24.67
CA PHE A 416 9.42 7.92 23.27
C PHE A 416 10.37 8.75 22.40
N GLY A 417 11.18 8.10 21.58
CA GLY A 417 12.17 8.74 20.73
C GLY A 417 11.93 8.49 19.25
N ALA A 418 12.19 9.47 18.39
CA ALA A 418 12.19 9.31 16.95
C ALA A 418 13.21 10.26 16.29
N ARG A 419 13.82 9.80 15.19
CA ARG A 419 14.63 10.66 14.33
C ARG A 419 13.74 11.37 13.31
N LEU A 420 13.60 12.68 13.44
CA LEU A 420 12.70 13.51 12.61
C LEU A 420 13.48 14.69 12.05
N ASN A 421 13.39 14.93 10.73
CA ASN A 421 14.16 15.99 10.04
C ASN A 421 15.66 15.96 10.38
N GLU A 422 16.25 14.76 10.40
CA GLU A 422 17.65 14.49 10.77
C GLU A 422 18.02 14.74 12.25
N GLN A 423 17.10 15.27 13.06
CA GLN A 423 17.29 15.54 14.49
C GLN A 423 16.76 14.40 15.37
N PHE A 424 17.32 14.25 16.58
CA PHE A 424 16.81 13.35 17.60
C PHE A 424 15.76 14.06 18.46
N CYS A 425 14.52 13.59 18.38
CA CYS A 425 13.41 14.18 19.12
C CYS A 425 12.87 13.18 20.14
N PHE A 426 12.63 13.65 21.37
CA PHE A 426 12.17 12.85 22.49
C PHE A 426 10.92 13.45 23.13
N LEU A 427 10.04 12.56 23.56
CA LEU A 427 8.84 12.86 24.34
C LEU A 427 8.85 12.04 25.62
N THR A 428 8.96 12.71 26.76
CA THR A 428 8.76 12.11 28.08
C THR A 428 7.30 12.25 28.49
N ILE A 429 6.71 11.16 28.96
CA ILE A 429 5.33 11.11 29.45
C ILE A 429 5.32 10.64 30.90
N HIS A 430 4.68 11.40 31.78
CA HIS A 430 4.46 11.03 33.18
C HIS A 430 3.15 10.24 33.37
N PRO A 431 2.99 9.50 34.49
CA PRO A 431 1.77 8.73 34.77
C PRO A 431 0.45 9.49 34.72
N ASN A 432 0.47 10.81 34.92
CA ASN A 432 -0.71 11.67 34.83
C ASN A 432 -0.96 12.23 33.43
N GLY A 433 -0.12 11.90 32.44
CA GLY A 433 -0.19 12.41 31.07
C GLY A 433 0.55 13.71 30.80
N ASN A 434 1.31 14.22 31.77
CA ASN A 434 2.16 15.39 31.56
C ASN A 434 3.26 15.07 30.53
N LEU A 435 3.51 16.03 29.65
CA LEU A 435 4.42 15.91 28.51
C LEU A 435 5.64 16.81 28.66
N LYS A 436 6.82 16.27 28.36
CA LYS A 436 8.02 17.06 28.14
C LYS A 436 8.63 16.69 26.79
N PHE A 437 8.80 17.68 25.91
CA PHE A 437 9.44 17.51 24.62
C PHE A 437 10.89 17.98 24.69
N GLU A 438 11.77 17.29 23.97
CA GLU A 438 13.19 17.62 23.88
C GLU A 438 13.72 17.33 22.48
N ILE A 439 14.53 18.24 21.93
CA ILE A 439 15.43 17.93 20.82
C ILE A 439 16.81 17.86 21.41
N PHE A 440 17.51 16.78 21.10
CA PHE A 440 18.81 16.52 21.65
C PHE A 440 19.83 16.42 20.53
N GLU A 441 20.93 17.15 20.70
CA GLU A 441 22.11 17.05 19.88
C GLU A 441 23.24 16.53 20.78
N PRO A 442 23.71 15.29 20.56
CA PRO A 442 24.83 14.75 21.33
C PRO A 442 26.04 15.67 21.24
N ASN A 443 26.63 15.99 22.38
CA ASN A 443 27.88 16.74 22.42
C ASN A 443 28.79 16.22 23.53
N LEU A 444 30.10 16.48 23.41
CA LEU A 444 31.13 15.97 24.32
C LEU A 444 30.95 16.38 25.79
N PHE A 445 30.09 17.36 26.08
CA PHE A 445 29.93 17.96 27.41
C PHE A 445 28.55 17.70 28.05
N ASN A 446 27.62 17.03 27.36
CA ASN A 446 26.25 16.84 27.82
C ASN A 446 25.87 15.35 27.84
N GLN A 447 26.40 14.61 28.81
CA GLN A 447 26.02 13.20 29.03
C GLN A 447 24.71 13.13 29.82
N THR A 448 23.65 12.72 29.14
CA THR A 448 22.30 12.52 29.64
C THR A 448 21.80 11.12 29.29
N GLU A 449 20.59 10.79 29.74
CA GLU A 449 19.94 9.54 29.32
C GLU A 449 19.61 9.51 27.82
N PHE A 450 19.67 10.64 27.12
CA PHE A 450 19.40 10.72 25.68
C PHE A 450 20.58 10.33 24.81
N ASP A 451 21.82 10.39 25.30
CA ASP A 451 23.01 9.99 24.53
C ASP A 451 22.97 8.52 24.14
N MET A 452 22.59 7.66 25.08
CA MET A 452 22.39 6.22 24.81
C MET A 452 21.28 5.99 23.76
N LEU A 453 20.21 6.79 23.81
CA LEU A 453 19.11 6.69 22.85
C LEU A 453 19.51 7.16 21.45
N CYS A 454 20.32 8.21 21.35
CA CYS A 454 20.92 8.64 20.07
C CYS A 454 21.88 7.56 19.55
N LYS A 455 22.68 6.98 20.47
CA LYS A 455 23.45 5.73 20.36
C LYS A 455 22.78 4.72 19.43
N ALA A 456 21.61 4.28 19.87
CA ALA A 456 20.82 3.26 19.22
C ALA A 456 20.33 3.66 17.81
N PHE A 457 20.00 4.94 17.58
CA PHE A 457 19.61 5.42 16.25
C PHE A 457 20.78 5.50 15.26
N GLU A 458 21.99 5.77 15.75
CA GLU A 458 23.20 5.86 14.91
C GLU A 458 23.72 4.48 14.52
N GLU A 459 23.62 3.51 15.44
CA GLU A 459 24.00 2.11 15.19
C GLU A 459 23.07 1.43 14.17
N ASN A 460 21.80 1.84 14.09
CA ASN A 460 20.81 1.25 13.20
C ASN A 460 19.90 2.29 12.52
N ASN A 461 20.14 2.54 11.23
CA ASN A 461 19.36 3.48 10.42
C ASN A 461 17.91 3.03 10.12
N ASN A 462 17.51 1.78 10.44
CA ASN A 462 16.16 1.26 10.20
C ASN A 462 15.19 1.52 11.36
N VAL A 463 15.66 2.07 12.48
CA VAL A 463 14.84 2.38 13.65
C VAL A 463 13.87 3.51 13.32
N GLU A 464 12.55 3.23 13.29
CA GLU A 464 11.52 4.26 13.08
C GLU A 464 11.24 5.05 14.36
N PHE A 465 11.28 4.37 15.50
CA PHE A 465 11.16 4.95 16.83
C PHE A 465 11.70 3.98 17.87
N LEU A 466 11.95 4.52 19.06
CA LEU A 466 12.30 3.74 20.24
C LEU A 466 11.41 4.10 21.42
N VAL A 467 11.39 3.22 22.40
CA VAL A 467 10.75 3.49 23.69
C VAL A 467 11.65 3.04 24.83
N LYS A 468 11.63 3.80 25.92
CA LYS A 468 12.26 3.47 27.20
C LYS A 468 11.20 3.47 28.30
N ASP A 469 11.08 2.37 29.03
CA ASP A 469 10.16 2.25 30.18
C ASP A 469 10.76 2.81 31.48
N GLU A 470 10.00 2.69 32.57
CA GLU A 470 10.43 3.11 33.90
C GLU A 470 11.64 2.37 34.47
N LYS A 471 11.93 1.15 33.99
CA LYS A 471 13.04 0.32 34.46
C LYS A 471 14.33 0.59 33.66
N GLY A 472 14.25 1.41 32.61
CA GLY A 472 15.34 1.66 31.69
C GLY A 472 15.45 0.65 30.55
N ASN A 473 14.46 -0.23 30.36
CA ASN A 473 14.43 -1.14 29.22
C ASN A 473 14.19 -0.35 27.94
N ILE A 474 14.98 -0.58 26.90
CA ILE A 474 14.91 0.14 25.63
C ILE A 474 14.52 -0.84 24.53
N ASN A 475 13.41 -0.56 23.85
CA ASN A 475 13.00 -1.35 22.68
C ASN A 475 13.06 -0.46 21.43
N LEU A 476 13.77 -0.94 20.42
CA LEU A 476 13.90 -0.34 19.10
C LEU A 476 12.87 -0.94 18.18
N ILE A 477 12.14 -0.09 17.46
CA ILE A 477 11.16 -0.54 16.49
C ILE A 477 11.66 -0.29 15.08
N ASN A 478 12.07 -1.37 14.44
CA ASN A 478 12.70 -1.38 13.14
C ASN A 478 11.65 -1.57 12.04
N LYS A 479 11.74 -0.74 11.00
CA LYS A 479 10.97 -0.99 9.79
C LYS A 479 11.58 -2.12 9.01
N THR A 480 10.77 -3.13 8.69
CA THR A 480 11.19 -4.19 7.78
C THR A 480 10.61 -3.95 6.38
N PRO A 481 11.22 -4.54 5.34
CA PRO A 481 10.62 -4.63 4.00
C PRO A 481 9.44 -5.60 3.92
N PHE A 482 9.09 -6.27 5.03
CA PHE A 482 8.05 -7.29 5.04
C PHE A 482 6.65 -6.70 5.20
N TYR A 483 5.69 -7.35 4.56
CA TYR A 483 4.28 -7.06 4.69
C TYR A 483 3.43 -8.33 4.69
N THR A 484 2.24 -8.24 5.27
CA THR A 484 1.34 -9.38 5.42
C THR A 484 0.67 -9.76 4.10
N ILE A 485 0.48 -11.06 3.89
CA ILE A 485 -0.20 -11.62 2.73
C ILE A 485 -1.53 -12.25 3.19
N PRO A 486 -2.69 -11.90 2.58
CA PRO A 486 -3.97 -12.53 2.89
C PRO A 486 -4.00 -13.98 2.42
N ASN A 487 -4.97 -14.78 2.89
CA ASN A 487 -5.24 -16.10 2.33
C ASN A 487 -5.93 -15.97 0.96
N TYR A 488 -5.16 -15.50 -0.03
CA TYR A 488 -5.66 -15.13 -1.35
C TYR A 488 -6.11 -16.35 -2.16
N GLY A 489 -5.55 -17.54 -1.92
CA GLY A 489 -5.98 -18.77 -2.59
C GLY A 489 -7.42 -19.15 -2.24
N LEU A 490 -7.77 -19.15 -0.95
CA LEU A 490 -9.15 -19.39 -0.51
C LEU A 490 -10.10 -18.29 -0.98
N LEU A 491 -9.64 -17.04 -0.94
CA LEU A 491 -10.41 -15.89 -1.42
C LEU A 491 -10.71 -16.00 -2.93
N PHE A 492 -9.69 -16.27 -3.74
CA PHE A 492 -9.81 -16.47 -5.18
C PHE A 492 -10.79 -17.60 -5.49
N LYS A 493 -10.65 -18.76 -4.84
CA LYS A 493 -11.57 -19.90 -5.03
C LYS A 493 -13.03 -19.52 -4.75
N LYS A 494 -13.30 -18.80 -3.66
CA LYS A 494 -14.65 -18.32 -3.32
C LYS A 494 -15.19 -17.32 -4.35
N LEU A 495 -14.38 -16.34 -4.78
CA LEU A 495 -14.76 -15.36 -5.79
C LEU A 495 -14.96 -15.96 -7.18
N HIS A 496 -14.11 -16.92 -7.55
CA HIS A 496 -14.21 -17.67 -8.79
C HIS A 496 -15.53 -18.44 -8.83
N ASN A 497 -15.83 -19.21 -7.79
CA ASN A 497 -17.10 -19.96 -7.70
C ASN A 497 -18.33 -19.04 -7.65
N GLU A 498 -18.23 -17.87 -7.02
CA GLU A 498 -19.28 -16.84 -7.07
C GLU A 498 -19.48 -16.28 -8.50
N SER A 499 -18.43 -16.18 -9.31
CA SER A 499 -18.49 -15.67 -10.68
C SER A 499 -19.08 -16.65 -11.71
N ILE A 500 -19.12 -17.95 -11.40
CA ILE A 500 -19.72 -18.96 -12.28
C ILE A 500 -21.21 -18.61 -12.52
N PRO A 501 -21.72 -18.66 -13.76
CA PRO A 501 -23.13 -18.40 -14.05
C PRO A 501 -24.10 -19.25 -13.23
N LEU A 502 -25.30 -18.70 -12.96
CA LEU A 502 -26.32 -19.36 -12.15
C LEU A 502 -26.76 -20.69 -12.79
N LYS A 503 -26.63 -21.79 -12.04
CA LYS A 503 -27.10 -23.13 -12.47
C LYS A 503 -28.46 -23.49 -11.85
N LEU A 504 -28.71 -23.03 -10.63
CA LEU A 504 -29.98 -23.20 -9.92
C LEU A 504 -31.19 -22.83 -10.80
N SER A 505 -32.17 -23.73 -10.91
CA SER A 505 -33.39 -23.46 -11.65
C SER A 505 -34.32 -22.54 -10.87
N ARG A 506 -35.27 -21.88 -11.55
CA ARG A 506 -36.29 -21.05 -10.89
C ARG A 506 -37.16 -21.87 -9.93
N ILE A 507 -37.50 -23.10 -10.31
CA ILE A 507 -38.32 -24.01 -9.50
C ILE A 507 -37.58 -24.37 -8.22
N ASP A 508 -36.30 -24.73 -8.32
CA ASP A 508 -35.48 -25.06 -7.15
C ASP A 508 -35.27 -23.84 -6.24
N ALA A 509 -35.05 -22.66 -6.82
CA ALA A 509 -34.94 -21.43 -6.06
C ALA A 509 -36.21 -21.14 -5.22
N ILE A 510 -37.39 -21.34 -5.80
CA ILE A 510 -38.67 -21.19 -5.08
C ILE A 510 -38.81 -22.28 -4.01
N LYS A 511 -38.53 -23.55 -4.35
CA LYS A 511 -38.55 -24.67 -3.41
C LYS A 511 -37.71 -24.37 -2.16
N TYR A 512 -36.44 -24.01 -2.36
CA TYR A 512 -35.53 -23.72 -1.25
C TYR A 512 -35.93 -22.45 -0.47
N LEU A 513 -36.56 -21.47 -1.11
CA LEU A 513 -37.11 -20.31 -0.43
C LEU A 513 -38.32 -20.69 0.43
N SER A 514 -39.22 -21.53 -0.07
CA SER A 514 -40.38 -22.05 0.68
C SER A 514 -39.95 -22.83 1.93
N GLU A 515 -38.86 -23.59 1.86
CA GLU A 515 -38.28 -24.31 3.02
C GLU A 515 -37.75 -23.37 4.13
N ILE A 516 -37.50 -22.10 3.82
CA ILE A 516 -37.01 -21.10 4.78
C ILE A 516 -37.97 -19.92 4.96
N VAL A 517 -39.20 -20.03 4.45
CA VAL A 517 -40.13 -18.91 4.31
C VAL A 517 -40.51 -18.31 5.66
N GLU A 518 -40.68 -19.14 6.70
CA GLU A 518 -40.97 -18.70 8.07
C GLU A 518 -39.81 -17.88 8.68
N ASN A 519 -38.60 -18.10 8.17
CA ASN A 519 -37.38 -17.43 8.61
C ASN A 519 -37.01 -16.21 7.76
N VAL A 520 -37.80 -15.88 6.74
CA VAL A 520 -37.57 -14.79 5.79
C VAL A 520 -38.79 -13.86 5.79
N LYS A 521 -38.57 -12.55 5.96
CA LYS A 521 -39.70 -11.61 5.95
C LYS A 521 -40.29 -11.50 4.54
N ASN A 522 -41.62 -11.49 4.44
CA ASN A 522 -42.38 -11.35 3.20
C ASN A 522 -42.04 -12.40 2.13
N GLY A 523 -41.80 -13.65 2.53
CA GLY A 523 -41.38 -14.73 1.61
C GLY A 523 -42.28 -14.92 0.38
N ASP A 524 -43.61 -14.81 0.53
CA ASP A 524 -44.56 -14.92 -0.59
C ASP A 524 -44.39 -13.79 -1.63
N GLU A 525 -44.09 -12.56 -1.18
CA GLU A 525 -43.80 -11.44 -2.07
C GLU A 525 -42.49 -11.66 -2.83
N ILE A 526 -41.48 -12.25 -2.17
CA ILE A 526 -40.20 -12.60 -2.80
C ILE A 526 -40.44 -13.68 -3.87
N ILE A 527 -41.23 -14.71 -3.59
CA ILE A 527 -41.61 -15.74 -4.58
C ILE A 527 -42.30 -15.09 -5.78
N ALA A 528 -43.24 -14.17 -5.55
CA ALA A 528 -43.92 -13.44 -6.61
C ALA A 528 -42.95 -12.61 -7.47
N ARG A 529 -41.92 -11.99 -6.86
CA ARG A 529 -40.85 -11.27 -7.58
C ARG A 529 -39.96 -12.23 -8.38
N ILE A 530 -39.59 -13.38 -7.82
CA ILE A 530 -38.78 -14.40 -8.49
C ILE A 530 -39.48 -14.92 -9.76
N ASN A 531 -40.79 -15.14 -9.70
CA ASN A 531 -41.60 -15.57 -10.84
C ASN A 531 -41.61 -14.56 -11.99
N LYS A 532 -41.41 -13.26 -11.71
CA LYS A 532 -41.39 -12.17 -12.69
C LYS A 532 -40.00 -11.87 -13.25
N ILE A 533 -38.94 -12.60 -12.87
CA ILE A 533 -37.59 -12.37 -13.39
C ILE A 533 -37.52 -12.74 -14.87
N GLU A 534 -37.28 -11.76 -15.74
CA GLU A 534 -37.05 -11.96 -17.18
C GLU A 534 -35.66 -12.56 -17.45
N HIS A 535 -34.61 -11.95 -16.90
CA HIS A 535 -33.23 -12.39 -17.06
C HIS A 535 -32.75 -13.18 -15.84
N TRP A 536 -32.69 -14.50 -15.96
CA TRP A 536 -32.31 -15.39 -14.86
C TRP A 536 -30.81 -15.30 -14.55
N SER A 537 -30.46 -14.73 -13.39
CA SER A 537 -29.07 -14.55 -12.96
C SER A 537 -28.96 -14.47 -11.43
N LYS A 538 -27.76 -14.66 -10.89
CA LYS A 538 -27.50 -14.47 -9.44
C LYS A 538 -27.93 -13.09 -8.95
N LYS A 539 -27.67 -12.05 -9.77
CA LYS A 539 -28.00 -10.66 -9.42
C LYS A 539 -29.51 -10.47 -9.36
N SER A 540 -30.23 -10.79 -10.42
CA SER A 540 -31.69 -10.64 -10.47
C SER A 540 -32.40 -11.45 -9.39
N LEU A 541 -31.92 -12.66 -9.10
CA LEU A 541 -32.44 -13.49 -8.00
C LEU A 541 -32.24 -12.82 -6.62
N LEU A 542 -31.02 -12.35 -6.34
CA LEU A 542 -30.72 -11.70 -5.06
C LEU A 542 -31.38 -10.33 -4.93
N ASP A 543 -31.67 -9.63 -6.03
CA ASP A 543 -32.36 -8.33 -6.04
C ASP A 543 -33.84 -8.44 -5.65
N CYS A 544 -34.46 -9.63 -5.69
CA CYS A 544 -35.83 -9.84 -5.21
C CYS A 544 -36.00 -9.61 -3.69
N PHE A 545 -34.92 -9.76 -2.93
CA PHE A 545 -34.91 -9.59 -1.49
C PHE A 545 -34.63 -8.14 -1.11
N GLU A 546 -35.30 -7.64 -0.07
CA GLU A 546 -35.16 -6.23 0.36
C GLU A 546 -34.00 -6.05 1.34
N ASN A 547 -33.85 -6.97 2.29
CA ASN A 547 -32.86 -6.86 3.35
C ASN A 547 -31.70 -7.85 3.17
N ARG A 548 -30.54 -7.45 3.70
CA ARG A 548 -29.29 -8.23 3.59
C ARG A 548 -29.33 -9.56 4.34
N THR A 549 -30.05 -9.62 5.46
CA THR A 549 -30.13 -10.80 6.32
C THR A 549 -30.81 -11.96 5.61
N ASP A 550 -31.92 -11.69 4.93
CA ASP A 550 -32.70 -12.70 4.23
C ASP A 550 -32.01 -13.16 2.94
N LYS A 551 -31.38 -12.22 2.19
CA LYS A 551 -30.48 -12.57 1.07
C LYS A 551 -29.39 -13.55 1.50
N LYS A 552 -28.85 -13.34 2.70
CA LYS A 552 -27.78 -14.18 3.24
C LYS A 552 -28.29 -15.57 3.61
N LYS A 553 -29.38 -15.65 4.37
CA LYS A 553 -30.00 -16.94 4.75
C LYS A 553 -30.31 -17.79 3.51
N PHE A 554 -30.91 -17.18 2.49
CA PHE A 554 -31.19 -17.87 1.23
C PHE A 554 -29.91 -18.33 0.52
N ALA A 555 -28.90 -17.46 0.39
CA ALA A 555 -27.62 -17.83 -0.20
C ALA A 555 -26.90 -18.97 0.57
N GLU A 556 -26.98 -18.99 1.90
CA GLU A 556 -26.43 -20.06 2.74
C GLU A 556 -27.20 -21.38 2.56
N LYS A 557 -28.53 -21.32 2.44
CA LYS A 557 -29.36 -22.49 2.11
C LYS A 557 -28.97 -23.08 0.76
N ILE A 558 -28.91 -22.27 -0.30
CA ILE A 558 -28.50 -22.73 -1.64
C ILE A 558 -27.10 -23.33 -1.61
N LYS A 559 -26.14 -22.69 -0.95
CA LYS A 559 -24.77 -23.20 -0.84
C LYS A 559 -24.72 -24.56 -0.13
N THR A 560 -25.52 -24.74 0.92
CA THR A 560 -25.56 -26.00 1.68
C THR A 560 -26.16 -27.13 0.87
N GLU A 561 -27.26 -26.88 0.17
CA GLU A 561 -28.02 -27.90 -0.56
C GLU A 561 -27.41 -28.26 -1.92
N THR A 562 -26.79 -27.28 -2.60
CA THR A 562 -26.34 -27.44 -4.00
C THR A 562 -24.84 -27.27 -4.19
N GLY A 563 -24.12 -26.75 -3.19
CA GLY A 563 -22.74 -26.29 -3.33
C GLY A 563 -22.57 -24.98 -4.11
N GLU A 564 -23.64 -24.45 -4.71
CA GLU A 564 -23.59 -23.23 -5.53
C GLU A 564 -23.46 -21.96 -4.67
N ILE A 565 -22.52 -21.08 -5.02
CA ILE A 565 -22.28 -19.84 -4.29
C ILE A 565 -22.98 -18.67 -4.98
N LEU A 566 -24.06 -18.17 -4.37
CA LEU A 566 -24.76 -16.96 -4.85
C LEU A 566 -24.01 -15.67 -4.44
N LYS A 567 -23.53 -15.60 -3.19
CA LYS A 567 -22.73 -14.50 -2.66
C LYS A 567 -21.93 -14.93 -1.44
N SER A 568 -20.67 -14.51 -1.34
CA SER A 568 -19.72 -14.98 -0.31
C SER A 568 -19.68 -14.17 0.99
N TYR A 569 -20.33 -13.00 1.05
CA TYR A 569 -20.46 -12.12 2.23
C TYR A 569 -19.19 -11.96 3.11
N PHE A 570 -18.02 -11.74 2.50
CA PHE A 570 -16.70 -11.67 3.16
C PHE A 570 -16.54 -10.68 4.32
N ARG A 571 -17.50 -9.77 4.55
CA ARG A 571 -17.45 -8.74 5.60
C ARG A 571 -17.99 -9.25 6.94
N ASP A 572 -18.60 -10.43 6.97
CA ASP A 572 -19.21 -10.98 8.18
C ASP A 572 -18.17 -11.57 9.13
N LYS A 573 -18.59 -12.27 10.20
CA LYS A 573 -17.65 -12.86 11.19
C LYS A 573 -16.58 -13.75 10.54
N THR A 574 -16.90 -14.38 9.40
CA THR A 574 -15.99 -15.19 8.58
C THR A 574 -14.83 -14.39 7.96
N ARG A 575 -14.83 -13.05 8.04
CA ARG A 575 -13.69 -12.22 7.59
C ARG A 575 -12.39 -12.62 8.26
N TYR A 576 -12.44 -13.04 9.53
CA TYR A 576 -11.26 -13.46 10.28
C TYR A 576 -10.74 -14.85 9.85
N GLU A 577 -11.43 -15.55 8.96
CA GLU A 577 -10.92 -16.81 8.38
C GLU A 577 -9.99 -16.53 7.18
N ILE A 578 -10.23 -15.44 6.45
CA ILE A 578 -9.58 -15.18 5.16
C ILE A 578 -8.66 -13.95 5.21
N LEU A 579 -9.13 -12.90 5.90
CA LEU A 579 -8.53 -11.57 5.87
C LEU A 579 -7.77 -11.24 7.14
N ASP A 580 -7.73 -12.14 8.12
CA ASP A 580 -7.22 -11.83 9.45
C ASP A 580 -5.77 -11.33 9.50
N SER A 581 -4.92 -11.76 8.55
CA SER A 581 -3.56 -11.22 8.40
C SER A 581 -3.52 -9.75 7.99
N GLN A 582 -4.67 -9.16 7.67
CA GLN A 582 -4.85 -7.77 7.25
C GLN A 582 -5.62 -6.94 8.28
N LEU A 583 -6.05 -7.55 9.38
CA LEU A 583 -6.92 -6.92 10.37
C LEU A 583 -6.20 -6.72 11.69
N ASP A 584 -6.59 -5.68 12.40
CA ASP A 584 -6.25 -5.45 13.80
C ASP A 584 -4.73 -5.48 14.11
N ILE A 585 -4.33 -5.69 15.37
CA ILE A 585 -2.92 -5.76 15.76
C ILE A 585 -2.55 -7.22 16.01
N HIS A 586 -1.43 -7.66 15.45
CA HIS A 586 -0.87 -8.98 15.70
C HIS A 586 0.58 -8.89 16.09
N ILE A 587 0.96 -9.75 17.02
CA ILE A 587 2.34 -9.99 17.44
C ILE A 587 2.73 -11.37 16.90
N LEU A 588 3.87 -11.42 16.23
CA LEU A 588 4.43 -12.60 15.59
C LEU A 588 5.76 -12.93 16.24
N ARG A 589 6.09 -14.21 16.37
CA ARG A 589 7.39 -14.65 16.87
C ARG A 589 8.03 -15.63 15.89
N GLU A 590 9.30 -15.40 15.59
CA GLU A 590 10.14 -16.31 14.82
C GLU A 590 11.46 -16.48 15.57
N ASN A 591 11.72 -17.68 16.06
CA ASN A 591 12.85 -17.96 16.96
C ASN A 591 12.82 -16.97 18.15
N GLU A 592 13.91 -16.23 18.38
CA GLU A 592 14.02 -15.21 19.43
C GLU A 592 13.54 -13.81 18.97
N LYS A 593 13.17 -13.64 17.69
CA LYS A 593 12.76 -12.36 17.14
C LYS A 593 11.27 -12.13 17.30
N LEU A 594 10.92 -10.92 17.72
CA LEU A 594 9.53 -10.48 17.86
C LEU A 594 9.19 -9.47 16.77
N TYR A 595 8.02 -9.63 16.17
CA TYR A 595 7.50 -8.73 15.16
C TYR A 595 6.07 -8.32 15.49
N TYR A 596 5.63 -7.21 14.90
CA TYR A 596 4.22 -6.85 14.91
C TYR A 596 3.78 -6.21 13.59
N TYR A 597 2.48 -6.23 13.34
CA TYR A 597 1.86 -5.37 12.33
C TYR A 597 0.53 -4.83 12.84
N VAL A 598 0.08 -3.75 12.19
CA VAL A 598 -1.23 -3.14 12.43
C VAL A 598 -1.97 -3.07 11.10
N GLY A 599 -3.04 -3.85 11.01
CA GLY A 599 -3.96 -3.89 9.89
C GLY A 599 -5.11 -2.90 10.01
N ILE A 600 -6.10 -3.06 9.15
CA ILE A 600 -7.33 -2.25 9.22
C ILE A 600 -8.28 -2.80 10.29
N LYS A 601 -9.13 -1.93 10.82
CA LYS A 601 -10.17 -2.35 11.78
C LYS A 601 -11.04 -3.44 11.14
N GLY A 602 -11.15 -4.59 11.81
CA GLY A 602 -11.93 -5.72 11.29
C GLY A 602 -13.43 -5.44 11.18
N GLU A 603 -14.00 -4.73 12.15
CA GLU A 603 -15.41 -4.34 12.12
C GLU A 603 -15.65 -3.19 11.11
N GLY A 604 -16.68 -3.33 10.29
CA GLY A 604 -17.06 -2.29 9.31
C GLY A 604 -16.15 -2.23 8.07
N ILE A 605 -15.18 -3.14 7.95
CA ILE A 605 -14.22 -3.23 6.84
C ILE A 605 -14.84 -2.97 5.46
N GLN A 606 -14.16 -2.17 4.65
CA GLN A 606 -14.50 -1.95 3.24
C GLN A 606 -14.04 -3.12 2.37
N GLN A 607 -14.66 -3.32 1.20
CA GLN A 607 -14.31 -4.42 0.29
C GLN A 607 -12.97 -4.25 -0.45
N GLN A 608 -12.24 -3.17 -0.15
CA GLN A 608 -10.97 -2.82 -0.75
C GLN A 608 -10.00 -2.39 0.34
N ILE A 609 -8.78 -2.92 0.27
CA ILE A 609 -7.65 -2.56 1.13
C ILE A 609 -6.61 -1.86 0.25
N SER A 610 -6.32 -0.61 0.55
CA SER A 610 -5.46 0.22 -0.29
C SER A 610 -3.98 -0.12 -0.17
N ARG A 611 -3.51 -0.52 1.02
CA ARG A 611 -2.10 -0.79 1.34
C ARG A 611 -1.96 -2.04 2.20
N ALA A 612 -0.85 -2.75 2.02
CA ALA A 612 -0.50 -3.89 2.86
C ALA A 612 -0.14 -3.42 4.28
N SER A 613 -0.28 -4.31 5.26
CA SER A 613 0.18 -4.07 6.63
C SER A 613 1.68 -4.34 6.69
N THR A 614 2.49 -3.29 6.91
CA THR A 614 3.94 -3.44 7.10
C THR A 614 4.24 -4.11 8.43
N ILE A 615 5.14 -5.08 8.40
CA ILE A 615 5.64 -5.78 9.57
C ILE A 615 6.86 -5.02 10.11
N ARG A 616 6.93 -4.89 11.42
CA ARG A 616 8.05 -4.26 12.13
C ARG A 616 8.69 -5.26 13.05
N GLU A 617 10.00 -5.18 13.17
CA GLU A 617 10.77 -5.96 14.13
C GLU A 617 10.93 -5.15 15.43
N ILE A 618 10.80 -5.84 16.55
CA ILE A 618 11.03 -5.30 17.88
C ILE A 618 12.35 -5.89 18.36
N GLU A 619 13.30 -5.01 18.63
CA GLU A 619 14.64 -5.36 19.09
C GLU A 619 14.87 -4.76 20.48
N SER A 620 15.40 -5.54 21.41
CA SER A 620 15.86 -4.98 22.69
C SER A 620 17.27 -4.42 22.55
N TYR A 621 17.49 -3.24 23.12
CA TYR A 621 18.81 -2.61 23.13
C TYR A 621 19.60 -3.06 24.36
N GLU A 622 20.89 -3.37 24.18
CA GLU A 622 21.82 -3.79 25.25
C GLU A 622 21.29 -4.89 26.18
N GLY A 623 20.51 -5.85 25.64
CA GLY A 623 20.01 -7.00 26.41
C GLY A 623 18.85 -6.69 27.36
N SER A 624 18.21 -5.53 27.21
CA SER A 624 17.02 -5.16 27.99
C SER A 624 15.80 -6.06 27.73
N GLU A 625 14.80 -6.00 28.63
CA GLU A 625 13.56 -6.76 28.48
C GLU A 625 12.72 -6.25 27.30
N ILE A 626 11.98 -7.16 26.65
CA ILE A 626 10.98 -6.77 25.66
C ILE A 626 9.71 -6.30 26.38
N ILE A 627 9.36 -5.04 26.17
CA ILE A 627 8.24 -4.34 26.84
C ILE A 627 7.07 -4.03 25.90
N PHE A 628 7.15 -4.48 24.63
CA PHE A 628 6.21 -4.10 23.58
C PHE A 628 4.75 -4.46 23.87
N ASP A 629 4.49 -5.54 24.61
CA ASP A 629 3.13 -5.93 25.00
C ASP A 629 2.40 -4.80 25.75
N ARG A 630 3.13 -4.03 26.58
CA ARG A 630 2.60 -2.88 27.33
C ARG A 630 2.25 -1.69 26.44
N LEU A 631 2.85 -1.61 25.25
CA LEU A 631 2.59 -0.54 24.28
C LEU A 631 1.32 -0.75 23.46
N THR A 632 0.84 -2.00 23.37
CA THR A 632 -0.28 -2.34 22.49
C THR A 632 -1.57 -1.61 22.84
N SER A 633 -1.79 -1.29 24.12
CA SER A 633 -2.90 -0.47 24.60
C SER A 633 -2.82 0.98 24.13
N LEU A 634 -1.61 1.52 23.96
CA LEU A 634 -1.35 2.85 23.39
C LEU A 634 -1.53 2.88 21.86
N MET A 635 -1.62 1.70 21.24
CA MET A 635 -1.81 1.54 19.79
C MET A 635 -3.26 1.22 19.42
N ASN A 636 -3.99 0.56 20.31
CA ASN A 636 -5.39 0.23 20.17
C ASN A 636 -6.29 1.41 20.57
N VAL A 637 -6.13 2.54 19.86
CA VAL A 637 -6.90 3.77 20.05
C VAL A 637 -7.36 4.32 18.68
N ASP A 638 -8.57 4.86 18.61
CA ASP A 638 -9.17 5.42 17.37
C ASP A 638 -9.20 6.96 17.34
N PHE A 639 -8.72 7.63 18.39
CA PHE A 639 -8.60 9.07 18.42
C PHE A 639 -7.34 9.59 17.72
N VAL A 640 -6.39 8.74 17.33
CA VAL A 640 -5.19 9.19 16.58
C VAL A 640 -5.45 9.20 15.09
N LYS A 641 -6.18 8.18 14.62
CA LYS A 641 -6.52 7.96 13.23
C LYS A 641 -8.00 7.61 13.23
N ASN A 642 -8.83 8.55 12.77
CA ASN A 642 -10.27 8.47 12.97
C ASN A 642 -10.86 7.13 12.49
N GLY A 643 -11.31 6.32 13.45
CA GLY A 643 -11.93 5.01 13.21
C GLY A 643 -10.97 3.89 12.78
N GLU A 644 -9.66 4.12 12.90
CA GLU A 644 -8.61 3.17 12.52
C GLU A 644 -7.58 3.01 13.64
N LEU A 645 -6.89 1.86 13.66
CA LEU A 645 -5.78 1.62 14.57
C LEU A 645 -4.56 2.46 14.21
N THR A 646 -3.75 2.80 15.20
CA THR A 646 -2.46 3.45 14.97
C THR A 646 -1.33 2.44 14.93
N VAL A 647 -0.44 2.62 13.95
CA VAL A 647 0.75 1.78 13.72
C VAL A 647 1.82 1.98 14.80
N PHE A 648 1.77 3.14 15.46
CA PHE A 648 2.69 3.56 16.50
C PHE A 648 1.90 3.92 17.76
N PRO A 649 2.47 3.78 18.97
CA PRO A 649 1.87 4.31 20.18
C PRO A 649 1.48 5.78 19.98
N PHE A 650 0.29 6.18 20.44
CA PHE A 650 -0.19 7.56 20.24
C PHE A 650 0.79 8.67 20.70
N PRO A 651 1.67 8.48 21.70
CA PRO A 651 2.73 9.44 22.01
C PRO A 651 3.57 9.89 20.80
N ILE A 652 3.85 8.98 19.85
CA ILE A 652 4.62 9.32 18.64
C ILE A 652 3.87 10.32 17.74
N LYS A 653 2.53 10.32 17.74
CA LYS A 653 1.74 11.34 17.02
C LYS A 653 1.92 12.72 17.67
N TYR A 654 1.97 12.81 18.99
CA TYR A 654 2.22 14.06 19.71
C TYR A 654 3.62 14.60 19.40
N LEU A 655 4.64 13.73 19.44
CA LEU A 655 6.01 14.11 19.10
C LEU A 655 6.12 14.65 17.67
N ARG A 656 5.54 13.95 16.69
CA ARG A 656 5.53 14.39 15.28
C ARG A 656 4.80 15.70 15.06
N GLU A 657 3.66 15.88 15.72
CA GLU A 657 2.91 17.14 15.62
C GLU A 657 3.67 18.28 16.29
N TRP A 658 4.30 18.06 17.44
CA TRP A 658 5.15 19.06 18.09
C TRP A 658 6.31 19.50 17.19
N VAL A 659 7.05 18.55 16.58
CA VAL A 659 8.13 18.89 15.64
C VAL A 659 7.61 19.74 14.48
N LYS A 660 6.51 19.31 13.84
CA LYS A 660 5.89 20.03 12.72
C LYS A 660 5.44 21.46 13.06
N GLN A 661 5.16 21.74 14.33
CA GLN A 661 4.72 23.08 14.77
C GLN A 661 5.86 24.01 15.15
N ASN A 662 7.04 23.47 15.49
CA ASN A 662 8.17 24.25 15.99
C ASN A 662 9.33 24.33 14.99
N PHE A 663 9.36 23.45 13.98
CA PHE A 663 10.37 23.34 12.93
C PHE A 663 9.68 23.09 11.57
#